data_AF-A0A7V1W3K9-F1
#
_entry.id   AF-A0A7V1W3K9-F1
#
_cell.length_a   1.000
_cell.length_b   1.000
_cell.length_c   1.000
_cell.angle_alpha   90.00
_cell.angle_beta   90.00
_cell.angle_gamma   90.00
#
_symmetry.space_group_name_H-M   'P 1'
#
loop_
_entity.id
_entity.type
_entity.pdbx_description
1 polymer ?
#
loop_
_entity_poly.entity_id
_entity_poly.type
_entity_poly.pdbx_seq_one_letter_code
_entity_poly.pdbx_strand_id
1 'polypeptide(L)'
;MRYFAVILGLLALSWAQLSGDYYINGCSTCATNEFPTIQAAFTALSSQGANGIVNLRVVTGYNPANEPPEPAPISLTTYTCNACRVSLIFDTVALIQRKVAPTAGSRFIFRFTGTLQNFAIRGRGNLTVQITGTAGTPSGTATGVIGLVSTTSLPLTVTGFTIDSVTVIGHNRDSVFAGIYVGQDGILTTSTLSASSSVSNLTFSNAAVWGVSRPIFVAGIRSLVQNITVQGCTIGTDVNNAEVPNATTDDPSWKLSWAATNNIGGIHIRGAQNVTVRQNIVKNALSASNYQVAGIRLDSVENFTVSRNWIYRIRYVGTGGWGSYGIALNLPSSFLGANVSNVVSHNIIAGVYGDAYGTTGVGFVSGVWVTAPGAIADAKLSLIHNSIHLYGNNGSSYAGGYSAGVTFGANVQGGVTVNGNLIQNTLKASTDAGKKAAGVVILTTTPSLAGYNVNYNSYRVASGAGGGDFIGRMGNMDYATLAAWQGAPMSPDLNGQVHLPGPVPFVADTNLHLVATSASSAINAGSSAYNGAQDFDGETRPLPNPGPGPNGDPGTAPDIGADELDGKPFTCPTVVAAPSVITSTPPNAGSDYLWGTTIQLDTTGTNSPTASGVLQVIYSLDGGATWTAGPTVGAFPVSFTLPSLTPPNYTGTIAIAIRASQAPGCPPLPDDTSNVYLTLNLTDRPGNRSANAISLTLNDNGNGTWSVVVVDSTSGPGTSDEVNAANGYTRGTPARDLFFTITLPACLDSLKVTTCHPATNYDTRIHLINATAQDTIVNEDHGLGVCSNASYGSPQWLSTIIARGIAGSAPMGPANVFSLQADSVVLRQGDVLYVVVEGFGTEQGVFGLEITGYRVRPTLAISGAPAGSVCMSAGSLTLDATTPGVGTYEWVVNGNLVPGANTATYALSLVPGTHTVVAHGIIPSYNGPVCNDTLRDTVTITVDPLPDAGIQVGSTTYPNGATYTLSGTGSASETFIASSSVSGNSYSWALYSGSTSIATGTGGSFNYTFNTAGLYTLVLTSTNGACTEYDTLYVDVTITTSLLSRAGAFSVMPNPSNGAFMVVAPAAGTYDLQVLDVAGREVYRDRMEGTRKELRLLLPAGTYQLLIRGEGRSEVVRLLITE
;
A
#
# COMPACT_ATOMS: atom_id res chain seq x y z
N MET A 1 98.60 -19.13 46.38
CA MET A 1 97.26 -19.15 45.76
C MET A 1 97.39 -19.83 44.39
N ARG A 2 96.72 -20.90 43.97
CA ARG A 2 95.93 -21.97 44.63
C ARG A 2 94.68 -21.55 45.43
N TYR A 3 93.72 -22.48 45.55
CA TYR A 3 92.39 -22.34 46.18
C TYR A 3 91.48 -21.23 45.60
N PHE A 4 91.06 -21.37 44.33
CA PHE A 4 89.70 -20.97 43.87
C PHE A 4 89.30 -21.58 42.51
N ALA A 5 89.80 -22.79 42.20
CA ALA A 5 89.60 -23.47 40.91
C ALA A 5 88.96 -24.87 41.04
N VAL A 6 88.26 -25.15 42.15
CA VAL A 6 87.80 -26.51 42.52
C VAL A 6 86.30 -26.57 42.91
N ILE A 7 85.59 -25.44 42.98
CA ILE A 7 84.15 -25.41 43.32
C ILE A 7 83.38 -24.61 42.25
N LEU A 8 83.01 -25.33 41.18
CA LEU A 8 81.94 -25.02 40.20
C LEU A 8 81.85 -26.10 39.09
N GLY A 9 82.84 -26.99 39.00
CA GLY A 9 82.88 -28.12 38.04
C GLY A 9 82.20 -29.42 38.50
N LEU A 10 81.30 -29.39 39.48
CA LEU A 10 80.56 -30.56 39.96
C LEU A 10 79.07 -30.22 40.14
N LEU A 11 78.21 -31.15 39.72
CA LEU A 11 76.74 -31.01 39.55
C LEU A 11 76.23 -30.29 38.29
N ALA A 12 77.06 -30.18 37.25
CA ALA A 12 76.55 -30.47 35.91
C ALA A 12 76.38 -32.00 35.77
N LEU A 13 75.36 -32.55 36.44
CA LEU A 13 74.77 -33.81 35.97
C LEU A 13 74.22 -33.49 34.58
N SER A 14 74.95 -33.89 33.54
CA SER A 14 74.41 -33.95 32.19
C SER A 14 73.37 -35.07 32.17
N TRP A 15 72.15 -34.74 32.60
CA TRP A 15 70.98 -35.57 32.35
C TRP A 15 70.98 -35.86 30.85
N ALA A 16 71.07 -37.14 30.49
CA ALA A 16 71.06 -37.51 29.09
C ALA A 16 69.76 -37.00 28.47
N GLN A 17 69.85 -36.21 27.40
CA GLN A 17 68.66 -35.75 26.69
C GLN A 17 67.85 -36.96 26.24
N LEU A 18 66.51 -36.85 26.25
CA LEU A 18 65.65 -37.94 25.81
C LEU A 18 65.99 -38.30 24.35
N SER A 19 66.09 -39.61 24.08
CA SER A 19 66.33 -40.16 22.75
C SER A 19 65.80 -41.59 22.68
N GLY A 20 65.10 -41.94 21.60
CA GLY A 20 64.45 -43.24 21.42
C GLY A 20 62.97 -43.29 21.84
N ASP A 21 62.49 -44.51 22.08
CA ASP A 21 61.09 -44.81 22.43
C ASP A 21 60.90 -44.88 23.96
N TYR A 22 59.91 -44.14 24.46
CA TYR A 22 59.46 -44.14 25.85
C TYR A 22 57.98 -44.52 25.92
N TYR A 23 57.59 -45.32 26.91
CA TYR A 23 56.23 -45.84 27.03
C TYR A 23 55.45 -45.17 28.16
N ILE A 24 54.25 -44.70 27.87
CA ILE A 24 53.32 -44.13 28.84
C ILE A 24 52.25 -45.18 29.11
N ASN A 25 52.33 -45.85 30.26
CA ASN A 25 51.59 -47.08 30.56
C ASN A 25 50.98 -47.14 31.98
N GLY A 26 51.00 -46.05 32.74
CA GLY A 26 50.42 -46.02 34.08
C GLY A 26 51.27 -46.66 35.19
N CYS A 27 52.56 -46.93 34.94
CA CYS A 27 53.49 -47.52 35.91
C CYS A 27 53.50 -46.79 37.27
N SER A 28 53.40 -47.53 38.37
CA SER A 28 53.61 -47.01 39.73
C SER A 28 55.10 -46.95 40.12
N THR A 29 55.90 -47.83 39.54
CA THR A 29 57.37 -47.88 39.62
C THR A 29 57.92 -48.09 38.22
N CYS A 30 58.23 -47.00 37.54
CA CYS A 30 58.55 -46.99 36.11
C CYS A 30 60.00 -47.41 35.83
N ALA A 31 60.20 -48.16 34.74
CA ALA A 31 61.53 -48.37 34.16
C ALA A 31 62.10 -47.06 33.57
N THR A 32 63.39 -47.06 33.22
CA THR A 32 64.10 -45.86 32.70
C THR A 32 63.55 -45.32 31.38
N ASN A 33 62.80 -46.13 30.64
CA ASN A 33 62.10 -45.78 29.40
C ASN A 33 60.57 -45.75 29.56
N GLU A 34 60.05 -45.62 30.79
CA GLU A 34 58.61 -45.57 31.07
C GLU A 34 58.21 -44.30 31.82
N PHE A 35 56.97 -43.86 31.63
CA PHE A 35 56.36 -42.76 32.36
C PHE A 35 54.96 -43.12 32.85
N PRO A 36 54.54 -42.66 34.04
CA PRO A 36 53.22 -42.95 34.59
C PRO A 36 52.11 -42.23 33.82
N THR A 37 52.41 -41.05 33.26
CA THR A 37 51.47 -40.11 32.65
C THR A 37 52.13 -39.33 31.52
N ILE A 38 51.31 -38.73 30.65
CA ILE A 38 51.74 -37.77 29.64
C ILE A 38 52.37 -36.55 30.31
N GLN A 39 51.80 -36.05 31.42
CA GLN A 39 52.43 -34.94 32.15
C GLN A 39 53.84 -35.28 32.66
N ALA A 40 54.08 -36.50 33.17
CA ALA A 40 55.40 -36.90 33.62
C ALA A 40 56.41 -36.95 32.46
N ALA A 41 56.00 -37.48 31.31
CA ALA A 41 56.82 -37.48 30.09
C ALA A 41 57.13 -36.04 29.61
N PHE A 42 56.16 -35.13 29.68
CA PHE A 42 56.37 -33.71 29.36
C PHE A 42 57.29 -33.00 30.36
N THR A 43 57.20 -33.31 31.65
CA THR A 43 58.12 -32.79 32.68
C THR A 43 59.56 -33.28 32.46
N ALA A 44 59.73 -34.56 32.07
CA ALA A 44 61.03 -35.09 31.67
C ALA A 44 61.57 -34.38 30.43
N LEU A 45 60.74 -34.18 29.41
CA LEU A 45 61.10 -33.46 28.18
C LEU A 45 61.53 -32.00 28.46
N SER A 46 60.78 -31.24 29.25
CA SER A 46 61.14 -29.86 29.61
C SER A 46 62.38 -29.74 30.50
N SER A 47 62.72 -30.77 31.29
CA SER A 47 63.89 -30.74 32.19
C SER A 47 65.17 -31.31 31.56
N GLN A 48 65.06 -32.30 30.67
CA GLN A 48 66.21 -32.99 30.05
C GLN A 48 66.44 -32.58 28.59
N GLY A 49 65.41 -32.09 27.90
CA GLY A 49 65.45 -31.85 26.46
C GLY A 49 65.37 -33.12 25.62
N ALA A 50 65.52 -32.96 24.30
CA ALA A 50 65.45 -34.03 23.31
C ALA A 50 66.61 -33.98 22.32
N ASN A 51 67.13 -35.15 21.96
CA ASN A 51 68.18 -35.33 20.97
C ASN A 51 67.77 -36.40 19.94
N GLY A 52 67.80 -36.06 18.65
CA GLY A 52 67.34 -36.95 17.60
C GLY A 52 65.83 -37.29 17.71
N ILE A 53 65.47 -38.54 17.42
CA ILE A 53 64.06 -38.98 17.46
C ILE A 53 63.66 -39.33 18.90
N VAL A 54 62.57 -38.74 19.39
CA VAL A 54 61.93 -39.08 20.67
C VAL A 54 60.47 -39.44 20.42
N ASN A 55 60.09 -40.67 20.73
CA ASN A 55 58.69 -41.11 20.66
C ASN A 55 58.16 -41.37 22.08
N LEU A 56 57.18 -40.57 22.50
CA LEU A 56 56.43 -40.76 23.73
C LEU A 56 55.16 -41.55 23.37
N ARG A 57 55.15 -42.85 23.65
CA ARG A 57 54.16 -43.80 23.14
C ARG A 57 53.14 -44.15 24.22
N VAL A 58 51.91 -43.68 24.05
CA VAL A 58 50.78 -44.04 24.91
C VAL A 58 50.29 -45.43 24.50
N VAL A 59 50.39 -46.37 25.44
CA VAL A 59 50.14 -47.81 25.23
C VAL A 59 49.17 -48.36 26.28
N THR A 60 48.76 -49.62 26.11
CA THR A 60 47.88 -50.34 27.04
C THR A 60 48.37 -50.23 28.48
N GLY A 61 47.46 -49.88 29.40
CA GLY A 61 47.77 -49.58 30.80
C GLY A 61 47.68 -48.09 31.15
N TYR A 62 47.81 -47.19 30.16
CA TYR A 62 47.57 -45.76 30.36
C TYR A 62 46.17 -45.49 30.91
N ASN A 63 46.10 -44.74 32.02
CA ASN A 63 44.86 -44.29 32.63
C ASN A 63 44.81 -42.75 32.67
N PRO A 64 43.92 -42.09 31.92
CA PRO A 64 43.74 -40.64 31.95
C PRO A 64 43.43 -40.06 33.33
N ALA A 65 42.88 -40.84 34.26
CA ALA A 65 42.60 -40.39 35.63
C ALA A 65 43.87 -40.17 36.48
N ASN A 66 45.03 -40.64 36.02
CA ASN A 66 46.32 -40.43 36.69
C ASN A 66 47.00 -39.10 36.29
N GLU A 67 46.52 -38.42 35.24
CA GLU A 67 46.97 -37.08 34.84
C GLU A 67 46.71 -36.04 35.95
N PRO A 68 47.25 -34.80 35.85
CA PRO A 68 47.05 -33.79 36.89
C PRO A 68 45.58 -33.62 37.33
N PRO A 69 45.31 -33.26 38.60
CA PRO A 69 43.94 -33.06 39.06
C PRO A 69 43.26 -31.90 38.30
N GLU A 70 41.97 -32.05 37.99
CA GLU A 70 41.19 -30.98 37.36
C GLU A 70 41.14 -29.72 38.25
N PRO A 71 41.19 -28.49 37.70
CA PRO A 71 41.20 -28.14 36.27
C PRO A 71 42.63 -27.94 35.69
N ALA A 72 43.68 -28.49 36.30
CA ALA A 72 45.05 -28.24 35.84
C ALA A 72 45.31 -28.87 34.46
N PRO A 73 45.93 -28.16 33.50
CA PRO A 73 46.22 -28.69 32.15
C PRO A 73 47.29 -29.79 32.16
N ILE A 74 47.25 -30.70 31.17
CA ILE A 74 48.43 -31.46 30.76
C ILE A 74 49.31 -30.50 29.95
N SER A 75 50.44 -30.10 30.52
CA SER A 75 51.26 -28.99 30.02
C SER A 75 52.63 -29.43 29.53
N LEU A 76 53.00 -28.94 28.35
CA LEU A 76 54.38 -28.90 27.88
C LEU A 76 54.83 -27.45 27.76
N THR A 77 55.99 -27.16 28.35
CA THR A 77 56.66 -25.85 28.24
C THR A 77 57.96 -25.99 27.45
N THR A 78 58.79 -24.95 27.43
CA THR A 78 60.11 -24.95 26.80
C THR A 78 60.89 -26.24 27.04
N TYR A 79 61.50 -26.79 25.99
CA TYR A 79 62.51 -27.83 26.05
C TYR A 79 63.66 -27.52 25.08
N THR A 80 64.85 -28.05 25.34
CA THR A 80 65.98 -27.94 24.41
C THR A 80 65.89 -29.03 23.35
N CYS A 81 66.05 -28.66 22.07
CA CYS A 81 65.98 -29.56 20.94
C CYS A 81 67.33 -29.56 20.21
N ASN A 82 68.01 -30.70 20.15
CA ASN A 82 69.23 -30.89 19.38
C ASN A 82 68.96 -31.84 18.21
N ALA A 83 68.90 -31.29 17.00
CA ALA A 83 68.51 -32.00 15.77
C ALA A 83 67.27 -32.90 15.95
N CYS A 84 66.32 -32.48 16.79
CA CYS A 84 65.34 -33.39 17.37
C CYS A 84 64.02 -33.44 16.59
N ARG A 85 63.28 -34.55 16.77
CA ARG A 85 61.88 -34.72 16.37
C ARG A 85 61.16 -35.43 17.50
N VAL A 86 60.22 -34.75 18.15
CA VAL A 86 59.47 -35.28 19.30
C VAL A 86 58.05 -35.65 18.85
N SER A 87 57.58 -36.84 19.23
CA SER A 87 56.25 -37.32 18.86
C SER A 87 55.53 -37.97 20.05
N LEU A 88 54.40 -37.41 20.47
CA LEU A 88 53.43 -38.10 21.32
C LEU A 88 52.55 -38.98 20.40
N ILE A 89 52.62 -40.29 20.56
CA ILE A 89 51.99 -41.29 19.68
C ILE A 89 50.99 -42.11 20.48
N PHE A 90 49.76 -42.24 19.98
CA PHE A 90 48.73 -43.07 20.60
C PHE A 90 48.60 -44.40 19.85
N ASP A 91 49.22 -45.46 20.40
CA ASP A 91 49.16 -46.81 19.84
C ASP A 91 47.99 -47.64 20.40
N THR A 92 47.34 -47.17 21.48
CA THR A 92 46.06 -47.66 21.99
C THR A 92 45.04 -46.52 22.05
N VAL A 93 43.74 -46.88 22.05
CA VAL A 93 42.63 -45.93 22.22
C VAL A 93 42.75 -45.21 23.57
N ALA A 94 42.71 -43.88 23.54
CA ALA A 94 42.80 -43.02 24.71
C ALA A 94 41.70 -41.95 24.66
N LEU A 95 40.81 -41.98 25.65
CA LEU A 95 39.75 -40.99 25.85
C LEU A 95 40.13 -40.06 27.01
N ILE A 96 40.67 -38.89 26.69
CA ILE A 96 41.06 -37.88 27.68
C ILE A 96 39.88 -36.93 27.90
N GLN A 97 39.01 -37.31 28.83
CA GLN A 97 37.83 -36.54 29.26
C GLN A 97 38.16 -35.74 30.52
N ARG A 98 38.13 -34.40 30.46
CA ARG A 98 38.50 -33.53 31.60
C ARG A 98 37.67 -32.25 31.68
N LYS A 99 37.48 -31.70 32.88
CA LYS A 99 36.98 -30.34 33.12
C LYS A 99 38.11 -29.31 33.03
N VAL A 100 37.76 -28.11 32.57
CA VAL A 100 38.66 -26.94 32.46
C VAL A 100 38.06 -25.73 33.19
N ALA A 101 38.84 -24.67 33.39
CA ALA A 101 38.38 -23.44 34.04
C ALA A 101 38.66 -22.20 33.16
N PRO A 102 37.83 -21.15 33.18
CA PRO A 102 38.02 -19.95 32.34
C PRO A 102 39.20 -19.07 32.78
N THR A 103 39.88 -19.42 33.87
CA THR A 103 41.07 -18.75 34.40
C THR A 103 42.31 -19.10 33.59
N ALA A 104 43.07 -18.08 33.15
CA ALA A 104 44.34 -18.24 32.43
C ALA A 104 45.26 -19.28 33.12
N GLY A 105 45.95 -20.10 32.33
CA GLY A 105 46.68 -21.26 32.84
C GLY A 105 45.85 -22.54 32.98
N SER A 106 44.54 -22.48 33.24
CA SER A 106 43.65 -23.66 33.42
C SER A 106 42.58 -23.82 32.32
N ARG A 107 42.76 -23.10 31.21
CA ARG A 107 41.77 -22.99 30.11
C ARG A 107 41.70 -24.19 29.18
N PHE A 108 42.72 -25.07 29.20
CA PHE A 108 42.92 -26.11 28.21
C PHE A 108 43.15 -27.49 28.82
N ILE A 109 42.79 -28.54 28.09
CA ILE A 109 43.17 -29.92 28.44
C ILE A 109 44.65 -30.14 28.13
N PHE A 110 45.07 -29.80 26.91
CA PHE A 110 46.47 -29.73 26.52
C PHE A 110 46.91 -28.27 26.37
N ARG A 111 47.97 -27.88 27.11
CA ARG A 111 48.49 -26.51 27.09
C ARG A 111 49.98 -26.49 26.73
N PHE A 112 50.29 -25.78 25.65
CA PHE A 112 51.62 -25.67 25.07
C PHE A 112 52.10 -24.21 25.17
N THR A 113 53.27 -23.98 25.77
CA THR A 113 53.80 -22.63 26.02
C THR A 113 55.33 -22.56 25.82
N GLY A 114 55.86 -21.35 25.63
CA GLY A 114 57.32 -21.14 25.54
C GLY A 114 57.90 -21.59 24.20
N THR A 115 59.09 -22.21 24.22
CA THR A 115 59.83 -22.59 23.01
C THR A 115 59.66 -24.08 22.68
N LEU A 116 59.04 -24.40 21.55
CA LEU A 116 58.73 -25.77 21.12
C LEU A 116 59.21 -26.00 19.68
N GLN A 117 59.91 -27.11 19.43
CA GLN A 117 60.56 -27.38 18.14
C GLN A 117 60.36 -28.83 17.67
N ASN A 118 59.81 -29.00 16.48
CA ASN A 118 59.55 -30.29 15.83
C ASN A 118 58.72 -31.27 16.68
N PHE A 119 57.68 -30.76 17.36
CA PHE A 119 56.76 -31.55 18.19
C PHE A 119 55.56 -32.05 17.37
N ALA A 120 55.08 -33.26 17.65
CA ALA A 120 53.86 -33.80 17.03
C ALA A 120 52.99 -34.54 18.04
N ILE A 121 51.68 -34.28 18.01
CA ILE A 121 50.65 -35.19 18.55
C ILE A 121 50.17 -36.05 17.37
N ARG A 122 50.33 -37.38 17.46
CA ARG A 122 49.81 -38.34 16.48
C ARG A 122 48.78 -39.23 17.16
N GLY A 123 47.52 -38.86 17.02
CA GLY A 123 46.40 -39.64 17.55
C GLY A 123 46.19 -40.95 16.81
N ARG A 124 46.55 -41.05 15.52
CA ARG A 124 46.34 -42.23 14.65
C ARG A 124 44.88 -42.75 14.64
N GLY A 125 43.90 -41.89 14.93
CA GLY A 125 42.49 -42.27 15.14
C GLY A 125 42.17 -42.81 16.55
N ASN A 126 43.18 -43.05 17.38
CA ASN A 126 43.06 -43.57 18.74
C ASN A 126 42.84 -42.49 19.82
N LEU A 127 43.20 -41.23 19.56
CA LEU A 127 43.07 -40.14 20.54
C LEU A 127 41.75 -39.38 20.39
N THR A 128 40.95 -39.38 21.46
CA THR A 128 39.87 -38.41 21.67
C THR A 128 40.17 -37.53 22.88
N VAL A 129 40.13 -36.22 22.71
CA VAL A 129 40.26 -35.23 23.78
C VAL A 129 38.93 -34.49 23.93
N GLN A 130 38.32 -34.55 25.11
CA GLN A 130 36.98 -34.04 25.34
C GLN A 130 36.86 -33.19 26.61
N ILE A 131 36.27 -32.00 26.49
CA ILE A 131 35.82 -31.23 27.65
C ILE A 131 34.47 -31.78 28.11
N THR A 132 34.39 -32.22 29.37
CA THR A 132 33.16 -32.74 29.98
C THR A 132 32.36 -31.69 30.76
N GLY A 133 32.95 -30.52 31.01
CA GLY A 133 32.29 -29.38 31.65
C GLY A 133 33.29 -28.29 32.05
N THR A 134 32.78 -27.23 32.68
CA THR A 134 33.60 -26.15 33.24
C THR A 134 33.60 -26.22 34.77
N ALA A 135 34.77 -26.07 35.40
CA ALA A 135 34.88 -25.94 36.85
C ALA A 135 34.55 -24.50 37.27
N GLY A 136 33.29 -24.28 37.69
CA GLY A 136 32.76 -22.96 38.08
C GLY A 136 31.42 -22.66 37.42
N THR A 137 30.97 -21.41 37.46
CA THR A 137 29.73 -20.95 36.81
C THR A 137 29.80 -21.13 35.29
N PRO A 138 28.74 -21.54 34.56
CA PRO A 138 28.87 -22.11 33.20
C PRO A 138 29.26 -21.17 32.04
N SER A 139 29.74 -19.96 32.28
CA SER A 139 30.01 -18.93 31.24
C SER A 139 31.36 -19.14 30.51
N GLY A 140 31.51 -20.27 29.82
CA GLY A 140 32.75 -20.75 29.22
C GLY A 140 33.24 -20.07 27.94
N THR A 141 33.13 -18.74 27.81
CA THR A 141 33.65 -17.99 26.65
C THR A 141 35.18 -17.88 26.59
N ALA A 142 35.89 -18.58 27.48
CA ALA A 142 37.35 -18.51 27.67
C ALA A 142 38.00 -19.88 27.99
N THR A 143 37.49 -20.96 27.40
CA THR A 143 38.00 -22.33 27.54
C THR A 143 38.28 -22.96 26.16
N GLY A 144 39.21 -23.91 26.07
CA GLY A 144 39.44 -24.65 24.83
C GLY A 144 40.03 -26.03 25.05
N VAL A 145 40.15 -26.85 24.01
CA VAL A 145 40.60 -28.25 24.19
C VAL A 145 42.13 -28.33 24.12
N ILE A 146 42.73 -27.80 23.05
CA ILE A 146 44.18 -27.77 22.81
C ILE A 146 44.60 -26.33 22.56
N GLY A 147 45.53 -25.80 23.36
CA GLY A 147 46.01 -24.42 23.23
C GLY A 147 47.53 -24.33 23.10
N LEU A 148 48.01 -23.75 22.00
CA LEU A 148 49.38 -23.25 21.84
C LEU A 148 49.36 -21.76 22.15
N VAL A 149 49.84 -21.36 23.33
CA VAL A 149 49.57 -20.01 23.86
C VAL A 149 50.79 -19.25 24.35
N SER A 150 50.88 -17.98 23.99
CA SER A 150 51.72 -17.00 24.66
C SER A 150 51.02 -16.48 25.92
N THR A 151 51.77 -16.00 26.90
CA THR A 151 51.22 -15.23 28.04
C THR A 151 51.63 -13.75 27.92
N THR A 152 51.26 -12.93 28.90
CA THR A 152 51.73 -11.54 29.02
C THR A 152 53.23 -11.44 29.32
N SER A 153 53.85 -12.51 29.85
CA SER A 153 55.26 -12.54 30.28
C SER A 153 56.11 -13.58 29.54
N LEU A 154 55.51 -14.49 28.78
CA LEU A 154 56.18 -15.57 28.06
C LEU A 154 55.75 -15.57 26.58
N PRO A 155 56.64 -15.27 25.62
CA PRO A 155 56.33 -15.45 24.20
C PRO A 155 56.14 -16.92 23.84
N LEU A 156 55.40 -17.16 22.76
CA LEU A 156 55.29 -18.48 22.14
C LEU A 156 56.26 -18.54 20.95
N THR A 157 57.25 -19.42 21.03
CA THR A 157 58.26 -19.62 19.98
C THR A 157 58.12 -21.05 19.44
N VAL A 158 57.43 -21.21 18.31
CA VAL A 158 57.12 -22.53 17.74
C VAL A 158 57.71 -22.65 16.35
N THR A 159 58.50 -23.70 16.14
CA THR A 159 59.01 -24.08 14.82
C THR A 159 58.75 -25.56 14.58
N GLY A 160 57.76 -25.87 13.75
CA GLY A 160 57.35 -27.26 13.50
C GLY A 160 56.48 -27.81 14.63
N PHE A 161 55.16 -27.72 14.46
CA PHE A 161 54.21 -28.36 15.38
C PHE A 161 53.08 -29.04 14.59
N THR A 162 52.85 -30.33 14.86
CA THR A 162 51.82 -31.12 14.18
C THR A 162 50.76 -31.63 15.15
N ILE A 163 49.49 -31.52 14.78
CA ILE A 163 48.39 -32.30 15.36
C ILE A 163 47.83 -33.15 14.24
N ASP A 164 48.00 -34.46 14.32
CA ASP A 164 47.57 -35.41 13.29
C ASP A 164 46.61 -36.48 13.84
N SER A 165 45.49 -36.69 13.13
CA SER A 165 44.55 -37.80 13.37
C SER A 165 44.00 -37.84 14.80
N VAL A 166 43.54 -36.68 15.29
CA VAL A 166 43.00 -36.45 16.66
C VAL A 166 41.54 -36.02 16.61
N THR A 167 40.71 -36.60 17.48
CA THR A 167 39.33 -36.17 17.71
C THR A 167 39.27 -35.18 18.87
N VAL A 168 38.65 -34.02 18.66
CA VAL A 168 38.64 -32.87 19.57
C VAL A 168 37.19 -32.43 19.81
N ILE A 169 36.71 -32.62 21.05
CA ILE A 169 35.29 -32.45 21.40
C ILE A 169 35.16 -31.41 22.52
N GLY A 170 34.43 -30.33 22.27
CA GLY A 170 34.00 -29.43 23.33
C GLY A 170 32.73 -29.93 24.04
N HIS A 171 32.43 -29.37 25.20
CA HIS A 171 31.22 -29.70 25.96
C HIS A 171 29.95 -29.28 25.19
N ASN A 172 29.87 -28.00 24.83
CA ASN A 172 28.97 -27.48 23.81
C ASN A 172 29.57 -26.20 23.23
N ARG A 173 29.09 -25.78 22.05
CA ARG A 173 29.66 -24.63 21.35
C ARG A 173 29.58 -23.31 22.09
N ASP A 174 28.58 -23.15 22.97
CA ASP A 174 28.31 -21.88 23.67
C ASP A 174 29.18 -21.73 24.93
N SER A 175 29.70 -22.85 25.46
CA SER A 175 30.55 -22.94 26.66
C SER A 175 32.02 -23.34 26.40
N VAL A 176 32.41 -23.49 25.12
CA VAL A 176 33.82 -23.72 24.75
C VAL A 176 34.23 -22.77 23.63
N PHE A 177 35.21 -21.91 23.92
CA PHE A 177 35.68 -20.89 22.98
C PHE A 177 36.38 -21.48 21.74
N ALA A 178 37.23 -22.50 21.90
CA ALA A 178 37.93 -23.11 20.77
C ALA A 178 38.27 -24.60 20.91
N GLY A 179 38.34 -25.33 19.79
CA GLY A 179 38.86 -26.70 19.75
C GLY A 179 40.38 -26.68 19.82
N ILE A 180 41.01 -26.30 18.70
CA ILE A 180 42.45 -26.06 18.59
C ILE A 180 42.67 -24.54 18.49
N TYR A 181 43.45 -23.99 19.42
CA TYR A 181 43.74 -22.55 19.50
C TYR A 181 45.23 -22.24 19.45
N VAL A 182 45.59 -21.19 18.70
CA VAL A 182 46.90 -20.56 18.73
C VAL A 182 46.73 -19.06 19.00
N GLY A 183 47.32 -18.53 20.07
CA GLY A 183 47.13 -17.12 20.45
C GLY A 183 47.60 -16.81 21.87
N GLN A 184 46.90 -15.92 22.59
CA GLN A 184 47.31 -15.47 23.91
C GLN A 184 46.36 -15.95 25.03
N ASP A 185 46.94 -16.56 26.07
CA ASP A 185 46.23 -17.11 27.24
C ASP A 185 45.66 -16.05 28.18
N GLY A 186 46.02 -14.77 28.00
CA GLY A 186 45.48 -13.66 28.79
C GLY A 186 44.01 -13.37 28.46
N ILE A 187 43.72 -13.00 27.20
CA ILE A 187 42.41 -12.46 26.78
C ILE A 187 41.92 -13.18 25.51
N LEU A 188 41.65 -14.48 25.65
CA LEU A 188 41.29 -15.40 24.55
C LEU A 188 40.39 -14.82 23.44
N THR A 189 39.36 -14.06 23.84
CA THR A 189 38.32 -13.56 22.94
C THR A 189 38.79 -12.47 21.96
N THR A 190 39.85 -11.73 22.27
CA THR A 190 40.28 -10.54 21.49
C THR A 190 41.79 -10.42 21.26
N SER A 191 42.65 -11.00 22.10
CA SER A 191 44.10 -10.86 21.94
C SER A 191 44.69 -11.82 20.89
N THR A 192 45.53 -11.27 20.01
CA THR A 192 46.50 -12.04 19.21
C THR A 192 47.65 -12.57 20.08
N LEU A 193 48.57 -13.34 19.49
CA LEU A 193 49.87 -13.65 20.10
C LEU A 193 50.58 -12.40 20.64
N SER A 194 51.39 -12.55 21.69
CA SER A 194 52.24 -11.47 22.20
C SER A 194 53.27 -11.05 21.15
N ALA A 195 53.62 -9.76 21.11
CA ALA A 195 54.42 -9.15 20.05
C ALA A 195 55.87 -9.68 19.90
N SER A 196 56.36 -10.46 20.88
CA SER A 196 57.66 -11.14 20.87
C SER A 196 57.57 -12.64 20.54
N SER A 197 56.38 -13.15 20.20
CA SER A 197 56.17 -14.53 19.74
C SER A 197 56.67 -14.72 18.31
N SER A 198 56.97 -15.98 17.94
CA SER A 198 57.33 -16.37 16.57
C SER A 198 56.80 -17.78 16.32
N VAL A 199 55.91 -17.95 15.34
CA VAL A 199 55.20 -19.20 15.10
C VAL A 199 55.30 -19.60 13.63
N SER A 200 55.89 -20.76 13.37
CA SER A 200 56.12 -21.25 12.02
C SER A 200 55.93 -22.75 11.88
N ASN A 201 55.53 -23.17 10.68
CA ASN A 201 55.38 -24.57 10.29
C ASN A 201 54.37 -25.32 11.19
N LEU A 202 53.18 -24.76 11.32
CA LEU A 202 52.05 -25.42 11.99
C LEU A 202 51.34 -26.35 11.00
N THR A 203 51.02 -27.57 11.42
CA THR A 203 50.22 -28.52 10.63
C THR A 203 49.10 -29.11 11.49
N PHE A 204 47.87 -28.92 11.05
CA PHE A 204 46.70 -29.62 11.58
C PHE A 204 46.22 -30.56 10.46
N SER A 205 46.34 -31.86 10.67
CA SER A 205 46.00 -32.87 9.66
C SER A 205 45.04 -33.93 10.18
N ASN A 206 44.06 -34.32 9.36
CA ASN A 206 43.16 -35.44 9.63
C ASN A 206 42.41 -35.34 10.98
N ALA A 207 42.27 -34.13 11.53
CA ALA A 207 41.67 -33.89 12.84
C ALA A 207 40.15 -33.68 12.71
N ALA A 208 39.39 -34.18 13.68
CA ALA A 208 37.93 -34.01 13.70
C ALA A 208 37.53 -33.13 14.89
N VAL A 209 36.78 -32.05 14.66
CA VAL A 209 36.53 -31.01 15.69
C VAL A 209 35.08 -30.53 15.71
N TRP A 210 34.41 -30.63 16.86
CA TRP A 210 33.02 -30.16 17.05
C TRP A 210 32.69 -29.84 18.52
N GLY A 211 31.47 -29.35 18.79
CA GLY A 211 31.03 -28.96 20.13
C GLY A 211 31.73 -27.72 20.69
N VAL A 212 32.23 -26.83 19.83
CA VAL A 212 33.05 -25.65 20.19
C VAL A 212 32.67 -24.43 19.35
N SER A 213 32.83 -23.22 19.88
CA SER A 213 32.54 -21.98 19.15
C SER A 213 33.43 -21.81 17.91
N ARG A 214 34.75 -22.00 18.08
CA ARG A 214 35.77 -21.89 17.01
C ARG A 214 36.58 -23.19 16.88
N PRO A 215 36.28 -24.07 15.92
CA PRO A 215 36.93 -25.37 15.80
C PRO A 215 38.45 -25.31 15.67
N ILE A 216 38.98 -24.59 14.68
CA ILE A 216 40.42 -24.29 14.56
C ILE A 216 40.57 -22.77 14.47
N PHE A 217 41.26 -22.15 15.44
CA PHE A 217 41.49 -20.71 15.46
C PHE A 217 42.95 -20.33 15.70
N VAL A 218 43.53 -19.61 14.75
CA VAL A 218 44.85 -18.96 14.88
C VAL A 218 44.69 -17.45 14.97
N ALA A 219 44.97 -16.88 16.13
CA ALA A 219 44.97 -15.45 16.43
C ALA A 219 46.40 -14.87 16.28
N GLY A 220 46.90 -14.86 15.05
CA GLY A 220 48.27 -14.44 14.74
C GLY A 220 48.47 -12.93 14.57
N ILE A 221 49.75 -12.56 14.44
CA ILE A 221 50.22 -11.26 13.94
C ILE A 221 50.98 -11.55 12.65
N ARG A 222 50.63 -10.89 11.54
CA ARG A 222 51.07 -11.27 10.19
C ARG A 222 52.60 -11.34 10.01
N SER A 223 53.36 -10.50 10.70
CA SER A 223 54.83 -10.51 10.66
C SER A 223 55.50 -11.56 11.56
N LEU A 224 54.72 -12.29 12.36
CA LEU A 224 55.21 -13.25 13.38
C LEU A 224 54.72 -14.68 13.14
N VAL A 225 53.77 -14.88 12.22
CA VAL A 225 53.11 -16.18 11.99
C VAL A 225 53.14 -16.55 10.51
N GLN A 226 53.75 -17.69 10.19
CA GLN A 226 53.92 -18.14 8.81
C GLN A 226 53.80 -19.66 8.65
N ASN A 227 53.53 -20.13 7.43
CA ASN A 227 53.55 -21.53 7.04
C ASN A 227 52.56 -22.37 7.89
N ILE A 228 51.27 -22.09 7.77
CA ILE A 228 50.19 -22.85 8.43
C ILE A 228 49.55 -23.77 7.40
N THR A 229 49.46 -25.06 7.71
CA THR A 229 48.71 -26.04 6.91
C THR A 229 47.55 -26.62 7.71
N VAL A 230 46.35 -26.59 7.15
CA VAL A 230 45.15 -27.28 7.66
C VAL A 230 44.65 -28.20 6.57
N GLN A 231 44.74 -29.52 6.76
CA GLN A 231 44.41 -30.49 5.72
C GLN A 231 43.68 -31.75 6.18
N GLY A 232 42.73 -32.25 5.39
CA GLY A 232 42.00 -33.48 5.73
C GLY A 232 41.13 -33.39 6.99
N CYS A 233 40.96 -32.20 7.57
CA CYS A 233 40.23 -32.03 8.82
C CYS A 233 38.72 -32.02 8.60
N THR A 234 37.97 -32.60 9.54
CA THR A 234 36.49 -32.58 9.54
C THR A 234 36.00 -31.66 10.65
N ILE A 235 35.25 -30.62 10.28
CA ILE A 235 34.79 -29.57 11.18
C ILE A 235 33.27 -29.58 11.27
N GLY A 236 32.75 -29.78 12.48
CA GLY A 236 31.33 -29.98 12.76
C GLY A 236 30.88 -31.43 12.59
N THR A 237 29.76 -31.76 13.24
CA THR A 237 29.11 -33.09 13.19
C THR A 237 27.76 -33.01 12.49
N ASP A 238 27.16 -34.15 12.16
CA ASP A 238 25.80 -34.21 11.62
C ASP A 238 24.77 -34.13 12.73
N VAL A 239 23.94 -33.09 12.70
CA VAL A 239 22.97 -32.72 13.75
C VAL A 239 21.81 -33.72 13.96
N ASN A 240 21.83 -34.83 13.23
CA ASN A 240 20.88 -35.94 13.32
C ASN A 240 21.55 -37.27 13.75
N ASN A 241 22.87 -37.32 13.98
CA ASN A 241 23.53 -38.60 14.28
C ASN A 241 23.27 -39.05 15.73
N ALA A 242 22.75 -40.28 15.89
CA ALA A 242 22.55 -40.95 17.16
C ALA A 242 23.88 -41.45 17.80
N GLU A 243 25.00 -41.42 17.07
CA GLU A 243 26.32 -41.87 17.52
C GLU A 243 27.14 -40.83 18.32
N VAL A 244 26.52 -39.89 19.02
CA VAL A 244 27.26 -39.02 19.97
C VAL A 244 27.14 -39.59 21.39
N PRO A 245 28.22 -40.12 22.02
CA PRO A 245 28.12 -40.93 23.23
C PRO A 245 27.64 -40.25 24.53
N ASN A 246 27.14 -39.01 24.49
CA ASN A 246 26.66 -38.33 25.71
C ASN A 246 25.64 -37.20 25.44
N ALA A 247 24.60 -37.46 24.65
CA ALA A 247 23.42 -36.59 24.62
C ALA A 247 22.59 -36.81 25.91
N THR A 248 22.93 -36.10 26.99
CA THR A 248 22.03 -35.99 28.15
C THR A 248 20.76 -35.26 27.74
N THR A 249 19.62 -35.66 28.31
CA THR A 249 18.24 -35.33 27.85
C THR A 249 17.86 -33.84 27.79
N ASP A 250 18.74 -32.94 28.23
CA ASP A 250 18.51 -31.49 28.34
C ASP A 250 19.21 -30.67 27.24
N ASP A 251 20.11 -31.26 26.44
CA ASP A 251 20.88 -30.56 25.40
C ASP A 251 20.47 -30.97 23.98
N PRO A 252 19.76 -30.11 23.21
CA PRO A 252 19.34 -30.44 21.84
C PRO A 252 20.54 -30.55 20.89
N SER A 253 20.43 -31.42 19.88
CA SER A 253 21.55 -31.88 19.01
C SER A 253 22.33 -30.77 18.28
N TRP A 254 21.76 -29.56 18.14
CA TRP A 254 22.47 -28.41 17.58
C TRP A 254 23.59 -27.85 18.48
N LYS A 255 23.61 -28.14 19.79
CA LYS A 255 24.67 -27.68 20.70
C LYS A 255 26.04 -28.33 20.45
N LEU A 256 26.04 -29.46 19.75
CA LEU A 256 27.23 -30.19 19.28
C LEU A 256 27.76 -29.67 17.94
N SER A 257 27.07 -28.70 17.31
CA SER A 257 27.57 -27.90 16.18
C SER A 257 28.72 -26.98 16.62
N TRP A 258 28.99 -25.94 15.84
CA TRP A 258 29.92 -24.86 16.15
C TRP A 258 29.24 -23.49 15.89
N ALA A 259 30.01 -22.40 15.98
CA ALA A 259 29.59 -21.02 15.78
C ALA A 259 28.67 -20.38 16.85
N ALA A 260 29.24 -20.09 18.03
CA ALA A 260 28.56 -19.40 19.14
C ALA A 260 28.79 -17.88 19.21
N THR A 261 29.26 -17.24 18.13
CA THR A 261 29.53 -15.78 18.08
C THR A 261 29.67 -15.29 16.65
N ASN A 262 29.70 -13.98 16.44
CA ASN A 262 29.74 -13.34 15.12
C ASN A 262 31.15 -13.41 14.50
N ASN A 263 31.22 -13.30 13.17
CA ASN A 263 32.45 -13.02 12.42
C ASN A 263 33.57 -14.05 12.61
N ILE A 264 33.23 -15.34 12.58
CA ILE A 264 34.15 -16.46 12.79
C ILE A 264 34.11 -17.48 11.65
N GLY A 265 35.21 -18.23 11.52
CA GLY A 265 35.31 -19.41 10.66
C GLY A 265 35.19 -20.73 11.44
N GLY A 266 34.80 -21.81 10.77
CA GLY A 266 35.04 -23.18 11.23
C GLY A 266 36.55 -23.47 11.26
N ILE A 267 37.22 -23.13 10.17
CA ILE A 267 38.67 -22.90 10.12
C ILE A 267 38.89 -21.39 10.06
N HIS A 268 39.46 -20.80 11.11
CA HIS A 268 39.67 -19.35 11.22
C HIS A 268 41.15 -19.05 11.42
N ILE A 269 41.78 -18.37 10.46
CA ILE A 269 43.18 -17.93 10.57
C ILE A 269 43.21 -16.41 10.44
N ARG A 270 43.88 -15.74 11.38
CA ARG A 270 44.06 -14.30 11.42
C ARG A 270 45.54 -13.97 11.47
N GLY A 271 45.98 -12.99 10.67
CA GLY A 271 47.31 -12.40 10.76
C GLY A 271 48.42 -13.42 10.53
N ALA A 272 48.54 -13.96 9.31
CA ALA A 272 49.57 -14.93 8.95
C ALA A 272 50.00 -14.83 7.47
N GLN A 273 51.15 -15.41 7.14
CA GLN A 273 51.64 -15.57 5.76
C GLN A 273 51.73 -17.06 5.38
N ASN A 274 51.68 -17.39 4.08
CA ASN A 274 51.87 -18.75 3.57
C ASN A 274 50.90 -19.77 4.20
N VAL A 275 49.61 -19.59 3.97
CA VAL A 275 48.54 -20.38 4.61
C VAL A 275 47.89 -21.33 3.61
N THR A 276 47.92 -22.63 3.89
CA THR A 276 47.30 -23.67 3.07
C THR A 276 46.13 -24.30 3.83
N VAL A 277 44.91 -24.17 3.31
CA VAL A 277 43.71 -24.84 3.85
C VAL A 277 43.14 -25.72 2.75
N ARG A 278 43.36 -27.03 2.82
CA ARG A 278 42.99 -27.93 1.71
C ARG A 278 42.37 -29.26 2.11
N GLN A 279 41.51 -29.84 1.27
CA GLN A 279 40.92 -31.18 1.51
C GLN A 279 40.16 -31.29 2.85
N ASN A 280 39.63 -30.19 3.38
CA ASN A 280 38.88 -30.19 4.64
C ASN A 280 37.38 -30.28 4.39
N ILE A 281 36.64 -30.94 5.27
CA ILE A 281 35.18 -30.93 5.30
C ILE A 281 34.74 -29.96 6.39
N VAL A 282 33.93 -28.95 6.06
CA VAL A 282 33.42 -27.97 7.03
C VAL A 282 31.90 -27.88 6.92
N LYS A 283 31.19 -28.38 7.94
CA LYS A 283 29.75 -28.60 7.84
C LYS A 283 28.90 -28.13 9.02
N ASN A 284 27.62 -27.93 8.73
CA ASN A 284 26.50 -27.84 9.67
C ASN A 284 26.61 -26.76 10.76
N ALA A 285 27.11 -25.56 10.44
CA ALA A 285 26.93 -24.40 11.32
C ALA A 285 25.47 -23.91 11.28
N LEU A 286 24.89 -23.61 12.44
CA LEU A 286 23.50 -23.16 12.57
C LEU A 286 23.32 -22.20 13.75
N SER A 287 23.12 -20.90 13.52
CA SER A 287 22.79 -19.96 14.61
C SER A 287 21.64 -19.03 14.26
N ALA A 288 20.78 -18.74 15.25
CA ALA A 288 19.73 -17.72 15.14
C ALA A 288 20.19 -16.34 15.64
N SER A 289 21.22 -16.29 16.49
CA SER A 289 21.74 -15.04 17.07
C SER A 289 23.04 -14.58 16.42
N ASN A 290 23.84 -15.51 15.89
CA ASN A 290 25.22 -15.26 15.50
C ASN A 290 25.36 -15.19 13.99
N TYR A 291 25.81 -14.05 13.48
CA TYR A 291 25.83 -13.73 12.06
C TYR A 291 27.25 -13.67 11.46
N GLN A 292 27.34 -13.57 10.13
CA GLN A 292 28.61 -13.51 9.39
C GLN A 292 29.55 -14.70 9.69
N VAL A 293 28.95 -15.86 9.97
CA VAL A 293 29.63 -17.13 10.14
C VAL A 293 30.10 -17.61 8.77
N ALA A 294 31.35 -18.07 8.69
CA ALA A 294 31.93 -18.64 7.48
C ALA A 294 32.39 -20.08 7.73
N GLY A 295 32.37 -20.94 6.69
CA GLY A 295 33.05 -22.23 6.75
C GLY A 295 34.56 -22.06 6.96
N ILE A 296 35.21 -21.33 6.05
CA ILE A 296 36.62 -20.94 6.16
C ILE A 296 36.70 -19.41 6.26
N ARG A 297 37.48 -18.89 7.21
CA ARG A 297 37.70 -17.45 7.39
C ARG A 297 39.18 -17.10 7.47
N LEU A 298 39.64 -16.22 6.59
CA LEU A 298 40.99 -15.65 6.60
C LEU A 298 40.92 -14.14 6.82
N ASP A 299 41.47 -13.64 7.94
CA ASP A 299 41.52 -12.21 8.29
C ASP A 299 42.97 -11.68 8.27
N SER A 300 43.30 -10.71 7.41
CA SER A 300 44.67 -10.16 7.27
C SER A 300 45.73 -11.25 7.02
N VAL A 301 45.40 -12.17 6.10
CA VAL A 301 46.27 -13.26 5.64
C VAL A 301 46.72 -12.96 4.22
N GLU A 302 47.94 -13.33 3.87
CA GLU A 302 48.48 -13.20 2.51
C GLU A 302 49.26 -14.44 2.07
N ASN A 303 49.37 -14.61 0.75
CA ASN A 303 49.98 -15.74 0.08
C ASN A 303 49.35 -17.07 0.51
N PHE A 304 48.02 -17.15 0.44
CA PHE A 304 47.25 -18.31 0.88
C PHE A 304 46.73 -19.15 -0.29
N THR A 305 46.53 -20.44 -0.03
CA THR A 305 45.79 -21.37 -0.90
C THR A 305 44.66 -22.01 -0.12
N VAL A 306 43.42 -21.80 -0.56
CA VAL A 306 42.23 -22.49 -0.05
C VAL A 306 41.69 -23.39 -1.16
N SER A 307 41.92 -24.70 -1.08
CA SER A 307 41.55 -25.60 -2.19
C SER A 307 41.01 -26.97 -1.82
N ARG A 308 40.12 -27.54 -2.66
CA ARG A 308 39.54 -28.88 -2.42
C ARG A 308 38.79 -29.00 -1.10
N ASN A 309 38.27 -27.92 -0.54
CA ASN A 309 37.49 -27.97 0.68
C ASN A 309 36.02 -28.19 0.34
N TRP A 310 35.36 -29.04 1.12
CA TRP A 310 33.93 -29.31 1.02
C TRP A 310 33.19 -28.58 2.14
N ILE A 311 32.54 -27.49 1.80
CA ILE A 311 31.93 -26.56 2.75
C ILE A 311 30.41 -26.58 2.55
N TYR A 312 29.65 -27.00 3.56
CA TYR A 312 28.18 -27.04 3.40
C TYR A 312 27.35 -26.77 4.64
N ARG A 313 26.11 -26.30 4.41
CA ARG A 313 25.12 -26.00 5.46
C ARG A 313 25.68 -25.03 6.51
N ILE A 314 26.20 -23.89 6.05
CA ILE A 314 26.64 -22.77 6.89
C ILE A 314 25.49 -21.76 6.98
N ARG A 315 24.75 -21.75 8.11
CA ARG A 315 23.42 -21.14 8.17
C ARG A 315 23.25 -20.17 9.34
N TYR A 316 22.84 -18.94 9.03
CA TYR A 316 22.29 -17.97 9.98
C TYR A 316 20.77 -17.92 9.80
N VAL A 317 20.01 -18.28 10.83
CA VAL A 317 18.53 -18.40 10.80
C VAL A 317 17.83 -17.34 11.67
N GLY A 318 18.54 -16.26 12.01
CA GLY A 318 17.95 -15.08 12.65
C GLY A 318 17.33 -14.12 11.63
N THR A 319 16.72 -13.05 12.12
CA THR A 319 16.01 -12.03 11.33
C THR A 319 16.66 -10.64 11.42
N GLY A 320 17.99 -10.60 11.58
CA GLY A 320 18.75 -9.37 11.86
C GLY A 320 19.36 -8.67 10.63
N GLY A 321 19.01 -9.08 9.42
CA GLY A 321 19.52 -8.55 8.15
C GLY A 321 20.89 -9.08 7.71
N TRP A 322 21.41 -10.12 8.35
CA TRP A 322 22.78 -10.59 8.08
C TRP A 322 22.85 -11.85 7.23
N GLY A 323 23.99 -12.02 6.56
CA GLY A 323 24.32 -13.21 5.77
C GLY A 323 25.28 -14.17 6.47
N SER A 324 25.51 -15.31 5.81
CA SER A 324 26.60 -16.25 6.10
C SER A 324 27.43 -16.48 4.84
N TYR A 325 28.61 -17.09 5.01
CA TYR A 325 29.56 -17.30 3.93
C TYR A 325 30.03 -18.76 3.83
N GLY A 326 30.35 -19.25 2.63
CA GLY A 326 31.14 -20.47 2.49
C GLY A 326 32.59 -20.20 2.88
N ILE A 327 33.22 -19.27 2.15
CA ILE A 327 34.56 -18.75 2.42
C ILE A 327 34.46 -17.23 2.63
N ALA A 328 35.08 -16.72 3.70
CA ALA A 328 35.19 -15.30 3.97
C ALA A 328 36.66 -14.86 4.00
N LEU A 329 37.02 -13.94 3.10
CA LEU A 329 38.35 -13.38 2.96
C LEU A 329 38.31 -11.89 3.33
N ASN A 330 39.09 -11.48 4.31
CA ASN A 330 39.29 -10.08 4.67
C ASN A 330 40.77 -9.77 4.45
N LEU A 331 41.09 -9.30 3.24
CA LEU A 331 42.46 -9.05 2.79
C LEU A 331 43.10 -7.90 3.60
N PRO A 332 44.42 -7.92 3.81
CA PRO A 332 45.12 -6.79 4.42
C PRO A 332 45.15 -5.59 3.48
N SER A 333 45.06 -4.36 4.00
CA SER A 333 45.09 -3.12 3.20
C SER A 333 46.39 -2.89 2.41
N SER A 334 47.47 -3.61 2.74
CA SER A 334 48.71 -3.70 1.97
C SER A 334 49.39 -5.03 2.25
N PHE A 335 50.06 -5.61 1.24
CA PHE A 335 50.82 -6.86 1.39
C PHE A 335 52.24 -6.60 1.93
N LEU A 336 52.81 -7.54 2.71
CA LEU A 336 54.22 -7.48 3.13
C LEU A 336 55.13 -8.13 2.08
N GLY A 337 54.71 -9.25 1.50
CA GLY A 337 55.44 -9.94 0.43
C GLY A 337 55.32 -9.25 -0.93
N ALA A 338 56.43 -9.15 -1.67
CA ALA A 338 56.41 -8.69 -3.06
C ALA A 338 55.63 -9.67 -3.97
N ASN A 339 55.89 -10.96 -3.80
CA ASN A 339 55.37 -12.06 -4.63
C ASN A 339 54.20 -12.79 -3.94
N VAL A 340 53.16 -12.06 -3.55
CA VAL A 340 51.93 -12.67 -3.00
C VAL A 340 51.09 -13.27 -4.12
N SER A 341 50.64 -14.51 -3.94
CA SER A 341 49.58 -15.13 -4.74
C SER A 341 48.50 -15.69 -3.80
N ASN A 342 47.31 -15.12 -3.83
CA ASN A 342 46.16 -15.58 -3.04
C ASN A 342 45.25 -16.43 -3.94
N VAL A 343 44.98 -17.67 -3.57
CA VAL A 343 44.24 -18.63 -4.42
C VAL A 343 43.10 -19.28 -3.64
N VAL A 344 41.92 -19.32 -4.26
CA VAL A 344 40.76 -20.11 -3.85
C VAL A 344 40.35 -20.99 -5.03
N SER A 345 40.59 -22.30 -4.96
CA SER A 345 40.31 -23.17 -6.11
C SER A 345 39.82 -24.58 -5.82
N HIS A 346 39.02 -25.16 -6.72
CA HIS A 346 38.52 -26.52 -6.57
C HIS A 346 37.72 -26.75 -5.28
N ASN A 347 37.06 -25.73 -4.73
CA ASN A 347 36.23 -25.91 -3.53
C ASN A 347 34.77 -26.21 -3.92
N ILE A 348 34.13 -27.09 -3.16
CA ILE A 348 32.70 -27.37 -3.22
C ILE A 348 32.01 -26.58 -2.09
N ILE A 349 31.12 -25.65 -2.45
CA ILE A 349 30.47 -24.73 -1.50
C ILE A 349 28.96 -24.80 -1.66
N ALA A 350 28.23 -25.30 -0.65
CA ALA A 350 26.80 -25.59 -0.78
C ALA A 350 25.93 -25.15 0.41
N GLY A 351 24.70 -24.71 0.15
CA GLY A 351 23.69 -24.51 1.20
C GLY A 351 24.09 -23.48 2.26
N VAL A 352 24.76 -22.41 1.83
CA VAL A 352 25.02 -21.22 2.66
C VAL A 352 23.72 -20.42 2.78
N TYR A 353 23.41 -19.92 3.97
CA TYR A 353 22.10 -19.34 4.26
C TYR A 353 22.18 -18.17 5.26
N GLY A 354 21.32 -17.17 5.09
CA GLY A 354 21.22 -15.97 5.92
C GLY A 354 20.08 -15.06 5.46
N ASP A 355 19.55 -14.29 6.41
CA ASP A 355 18.44 -13.33 6.24
C ASP A 355 18.70 -12.27 5.15
N ALA A 356 19.94 -11.78 5.06
CA ALA A 356 20.44 -10.84 4.05
C ALA A 356 19.71 -9.50 3.87
N TYR A 357 20.42 -8.41 4.17
CA TYR A 357 19.96 -7.03 4.00
C TYR A 357 21.10 -6.11 3.50
N GLY A 358 20.71 -4.95 2.95
CA GLY A 358 21.59 -3.86 2.56
C GLY A 358 22.13 -3.97 1.14
N THR A 359 22.95 -3.00 0.74
CA THR A 359 23.52 -2.86 -0.62
C THR A 359 25.06 -2.94 -0.65
N THR A 360 25.70 -3.03 0.52
CA THR A 360 27.16 -2.93 0.69
C THR A 360 27.89 -4.28 0.69
N GLY A 361 27.21 -5.38 0.36
CA GLY A 361 27.78 -6.75 0.35
C GLY A 361 27.95 -7.38 1.73
N VAL A 362 28.18 -6.57 2.76
CA VAL A 362 28.46 -7.01 4.13
C VAL A 362 27.31 -7.85 4.73
N GLY A 363 26.05 -7.59 4.35
CA GLY A 363 24.90 -8.39 4.77
C GLY A 363 24.58 -9.58 3.86
N PHE A 364 25.25 -9.78 2.72
CA PHE A 364 24.82 -10.73 1.70
C PHE A 364 25.08 -12.18 2.11
N VAL A 365 24.26 -13.12 1.62
CA VAL A 365 24.64 -14.54 1.60
C VAL A 365 25.61 -14.75 0.44
N SER A 366 26.82 -15.26 0.70
CA SER A 366 27.80 -15.49 -0.37
C SER A 366 28.43 -16.88 -0.32
N GLY A 367 28.65 -17.51 -1.49
CA GLY A 367 29.53 -18.68 -1.57
C GLY A 367 30.96 -18.29 -1.15
N VAL A 368 31.51 -17.26 -1.80
CA VAL A 368 32.76 -16.60 -1.40
C VAL A 368 32.51 -15.10 -1.19
N TRP A 369 32.87 -14.57 -0.02
CA TRP A 369 32.86 -13.14 0.29
C TRP A 369 34.28 -12.62 0.45
N VAL A 370 34.63 -11.57 -0.29
CA VAL A 370 35.95 -10.93 -0.26
C VAL A 370 35.81 -9.46 0.11
N THR A 371 36.53 -9.03 1.13
CA THR A 371 36.54 -7.64 1.59
C THR A 371 37.95 -7.22 2.03
N ALA A 372 38.12 -5.95 2.37
CA ALA A 372 39.35 -5.36 2.91
C ALA A 372 39.01 -4.18 3.82
N PRO A 373 39.83 -3.86 4.84
CA PRO A 373 39.59 -2.74 5.76
C PRO A 373 39.90 -1.36 5.13
N GLY A 374 40.55 -1.33 3.96
CA GLY A 374 40.82 -0.13 3.17
C GLY A 374 41.05 -0.51 1.71
N ALA A 375 41.06 0.46 0.82
CA ALA A 375 41.14 0.25 -0.63
C ALA A 375 42.42 -0.51 -1.05
N ILE A 376 42.25 -1.58 -1.83
CA ILE A 376 43.33 -2.38 -2.43
C ILE A 376 43.18 -2.32 -3.95
N ALA A 377 44.14 -1.67 -4.62
CA ALA A 377 44.16 -1.54 -6.08
C ALA A 377 44.51 -2.86 -6.79
N ASP A 378 45.40 -3.67 -6.21
CA ASP A 378 45.79 -4.99 -6.71
C ASP A 378 45.68 -6.01 -5.56
N ALA A 379 44.60 -6.81 -5.58
CA ALA A 379 44.27 -7.80 -4.55
C ALA A 379 45.06 -9.12 -4.68
N LYS A 380 45.78 -9.34 -5.79
CA LYS A 380 46.56 -10.55 -6.09
C LYS A 380 45.79 -11.84 -5.81
N LEU A 381 44.52 -11.89 -6.22
CA LEU A 381 43.57 -12.93 -5.83
C LEU A 381 42.98 -13.67 -7.03
N SER A 382 43.00 -15.00 -6.98
CA SER A 382 42.43 -15.88 -8.00
C SER A 382 41.37 -16.81 -7.41
N LEU A 383 40.15 -16.76 -7.95
CA LEU A 383 39.05 -17.69 -7.69
C LEU A 383 38.89 -18.57 -8.92
N ILE A 384 39.34 -19.83 -8.84
CA ILE A 384 39.52 -20.71 -10.00
C ILE A 384 38.78 -22.04 -9.79
N HIS A 385 37.97 -22.50 -10.75
CA HIS A 385 37.38 -23.84 -10.70
C HIS A 385 36.67 -24.18 -9.37
N ASN A 386 35.83 -23.29 -8.82
CA ASN A 386 35.00 -23.61 -7.65
C ASN A 386 33.57 -23.97 -8.07
N SER A 387 32.97 -24.99 -7.43
CA SER A 387 31.54 -25.31 -7.58
C SER A 387 30.76 -24.70 -6.41
N ILE A 388 29.79 -23.84 -6.71
CA ILE A 388 29.01 -23.09 -5.72
C ILE A 388 27.52 -23.34 -5.96
N HIS A 389 26.81 -23.83 -4.94
CA HIS A 389 25.37 -24.06 -4.98
C HIS A 389 24.66 -23.40 -3.79
N LEU A 390 24.00 -22.27 -4.04
CA LEU A 390 23.11 -21.61 -3.09
C LEU A 390 21.67 -21.96 -3.44
N TYR A 391 20.94 -22.54 -2.50
CA TYR A 391 19.63 -23.14 -2.74
C TYR A 391 18.73 -23.10 -1.51
N GLY A 392 17.43 -23.35 -1.71
CA GLY A 392 16.40 -23.29 -0.68
C GLY A 392 15.66 -21.94 -0.65
N ASN A 393 14.79 -21.76 0.34
CA ASN A 393 13.96 -20.56 0.46
C ASN A 393 14.64 -19.56 1.41
N ASN A 394 15.11 -18.41 0.93
CA ASN A 394 15.68 -17.38 1.81
C ASN A 394 14.58 -16.80 2.71
N GLY A 395 14.65 -17.07 4.02
CA GLY A 395 13.74 -16.56 5.04
C GLY A 395 13.87 -15.06 5.36
N SER A 396 14.60 -14.33 4.52
CA SER A 396 14.78 -12.88 4.55
C SER A 396 13.51 -12.12 4.97
N SER A 397 13.59 -11.41 6.08
CA SER A 397 12.51 -10.53 6.58
C SER A 397 12.49 -9.14 5.90
N TYR A 398 13.45 -8.86 5.00
CA TYR A 398 13.64 -7.54 4.39
C TYR A 398 13.49 -7.56 2.85
N ALA A 399 12.74 -6.60 2.30
CA ALA A 399 12.84 -6.27 0.88
C ALA A 399 14.27 -5.75 0.57
N GLY A 400 14.86 -6.19 -0.56
CA GLY A 400 16.22 -5.80 -0.94
C GLY A 400 17.34 -6.77 -0.54
N GLY A 401 17.04 -7.96 -0.01
CA GLY A 401 18.05 -8.97 0.34
C GLY A 401 18.76 -9.59 -0.87
N TYR A 402 20.09 -9.73 -0.79
CA TYR A 402 20.94 -10.29 -1.86
C TYR A 402 21.57 -11.64 -1.47
N SER A 403 21.58 -12.57 -2.42
CA SER A 403 22.44 -13.77 -2.41
C SER A 403 23.37 -13.75 -3.63
N ALA A 404 24.61 -14.24 -3.51
CA ALA A 404 25.57 -14.24 -4.61
C ALA A 404 26.51 -15.45 -4.56
N GLY A 405 26.89 -16.02 -5.70
CA GLY A 405 27.95 -17.04 -5.75
C GLY A 405 29.27 -16.49 -5.20
N VAL A 406 29.68 -15.33 -5.73
CA VAL A 406 30.88 -14.60 -5.30
C VAL A 406 30.54 -13.12 -5.11
N THR A 407 31.05 -12.52 -4.04
CA THR A 407 30.91 -11.07 -3.77
C THR A 407 32.28 -10.45 -3.46
N PHE A 408 32.55 -9.27 -4.01
CA PHE A 408 33.72 -8.44 -3.73
C PHE A 408 33.27 -7.08 -3.19
N GLY A 409 33.74 -6.73 -1.99
CA GLY A 409 33.41 -5.47 -1.32
C GLY A 409 34.05 -4.26 -2.00
N ALA A 410 33.49 -3.06 -1.76
CA ALA A 410 33.89 -1.84 -2.46
C ALA A 410 35.39 -1.47 -2.31
N ASN A 411 36.05 -1.94 -1.25
CA ASN A 411 37.49 -1.75 -1.02
C ASN A 411 38.37 -2.67 -1.89
N VAL A 412 37.83 -3.68 -2.56
CA VAL A 412 38.56 -4.51 -3.52
C VAL A 412 38.41 -3.85 -4.90
N GLN A 413 39.44 -3.13 -5.35
CA GLN A 413 39.34 -2.28 -6.56
C GLN A 413 39.88 -2.96 -7.83
N GLY A 414 40.73 -3.98 -7.70
CA GLY A 414 41.23 -4.76 -8.84
C GLY A 414 42.27 -5.80 -8.42
N GLY A 415 42.98 -6.38 -9.39
CA GLY A 415 43.93 -7.49 -9.16
C GLY A 415 43.25 -8.81 -8.82
N VAL A 416 42.07 -9.05 -9.40
CA VAL A 416 41.24 -10.23 -9.14
C VAL A 416 41.00 -11.02 -10.42
N THR A 417 41.26 -12.32 -10.41
CA THR A 417 40.86 -13.27 -11.45
C THR A 417 39.72 -14.16 -10.94
N VAL A 418 38.66 -14.32 -11.75
CA VAL A 418 37.52 -15.21 -11.47
C VAL A 418 37.30 -16.07 -12.70
N ASN A 419 37.77 -17.32 -12.65
CA ASN A 419 37.84 -18.18 -13.84
C ASN A 419 37.33 -19.61 -13.59
N GLY A 420 36.59 -20.19 -14.55
CA GLY A 420 36.21 -21.61 -14.49
C GLY A 420 35.25 -21.98 -13.35
N ASN A 421 34.59 -21.02 -12.68
CA ASN A 421 33.70 -21.32 -11.55
C ASN A 421 32.30 -21.71 -12.04
N LEU A 422 31.71 -22.73 -11.42
CA LEU A 422 30.35 -23.22 -11.69
C LEU A 422 29.42 -22.73 -10.58
N ILE A 423 28.58 -21.74 -10.89
CA ILE A 423 27.79 -20.99 -9.91
C ILE A 423 26.31 -21.22 -10.17
N GLN A 424 25.68 -22.05 -9.33
CA GLN A 424 24.23 -22.16 -9.23
C GLN A 424 23.72 -21.37 -8.01
N ASN A 425 22.94 -20.32 -8.25
CA ASN A 425 22.29 -19.55 -7.20
C ASN A 425 20.77 -19.52 -7.44
N THR A 426 20.08 -20.42 -6.74
CA THR A 426 18.62 -20.58 -6.72
C THR A 426 18.03 -20.22 -5.35
N LEU A 427 18.83 -19.60 -4.46
CA LEU A 427 18.40 -19.15 -3.13
C LEU A 427 17.49 -17.91 -3.24
N LYS A 428 16.20 -18.17 -3.50
CA LYS A 428 15.14 -17.17 -3.64
C LYS A 428 14.26 -17.15 -2.39
N ALA A 429 13.64 -16.02 -2.05
CA ALA A 429 12.46 -16.00 -1.17
C ALA A 429 11.19 -16.19 -2.02
N SER A 430 10.27 -17.07 -1.62
CA SER A 430 9.17 -17.54 -2.46
C SER A 430 8.08 -16.52 -2.84
N THR A 431 8.07 -15.30 -2.28
CA THR A 431 6.91 -14.37 -2.39
C THR A 431 7.24 -12.88 -2.54
N ASP A 432 8.51 -12.47 -2.65
CA ASP A 432 8.88 -11.06 -2.39
C ASP A 432 9.69 -10.43 -3.53
N ALA A 433 9.13 -9.41 -4.18
CA ALA A 433 9.61 -8.84 -5.44
C ALA A 433 10.90 -8.01 -5.33
N GLY A 434 11.37 -7.71 -4.11
CA GLY A 434 12.56 -6.89 -3.86
C GLY A 434 13.88 -7.66 -3.69
N LYS A 435 13.88 -9.00 -3.66
CA LYS A 435 15.06 -9.82 -3.35
C LYS A 435 15.75 -10.30 -4.63
N LYS A 436 17.07 -10.49 -4.58
CA LYS A 436 17.92 -10.72 -5.76
C LYS A 436 18.94 -11.84 -5.55
N ALA A 437 18.98 -12.79 -6.47
CA ALA A 437 20.05 -13.76 -6.62
C ALA A 437 21.05 -13.32 -7.69
N ALA A 438 22.33 -13.59 -7.44
CA ALA A 438 23.45 -13.17 -8.28
C ALA A 438 24.47 -14.30 -8.55
N GLY A 439 25.16 -14.20 -9.69
CA GLY A 439 26.39 -14.96 -9.96
C GLY A 439 27.61 -14.33 -9.30
N VAL A 440 28.13 -13.25 -9.90
CA VAL A 440 29.32 -12.50 -9.41
C VAL A 440 28.95 -11.04 -9.12
N VAL A 441 29.24 -10.58 -7.90
CA VAL A 441 28.98 -9.20 -7.47
C VAL A 441 30.30 -8.47 -7.20
N ILE A 442 30.53 -7.35 -7.89
CA ILE A 442 31.66 -6.44 -7.70
C ILE A 442 31.13 -5.10 -7.23
N LEU A 443 31.39 -4.69 -5.99
CA LEU A 443 30.79 -3.49 -5.39
C LEU A 443 31.63 -2.21 -5.49
N THR A 444 32.85 -2.29 -6.03
CA THR A 444 33.64 -1.08 -6.25
C THR A 444 33.03 -0.22 -7.37
N THR A 445 32.87 1.07 -7.10
CA THR A 445 32.60 2.11 -8.09
C THR A 445 33.87 2.84 -8.54
N THR A 446 35.03 2.47 -7.97
CA THR A 446 36.35 3.03 -8.27
C THR A 446 37.35 1.91 -8.61
N PRO A 447 37.13 1.16 -9.70
CA PRO A 447 38.02 0.10 -10.13
C PRO A 447 39.41 0.62 -10.54
N SER A 448 40.43 -0.21 -10.36
CA SER A 448 41.83 0.13 -10.64
C SER A 448 42.29 -0.32 -12.04
N LEU A 449 43.48 0.12 -12.45
CA LEU A 449 44.15 -0.37 -13.67
C LEU A 449 44.54 -1.86 -13.61
N ALA A 450 44.64 -2.47 -12.43
CA ALA A 450 44.84 -3.92 -12.30
C ALA A 450 43.55 -4.70 -12.60
N GLY A 451 42.40 -4.03 -12.55
CA GLY A 451 41.12 -4.52 -13.07
C GLY A 451 40.57 -5.77 -12.39
N TYR A 452 39.46 -6.25 -12.93
CA TYR A 452 38.97 -7.61 -12.72
C TYR A 452 39.21 -8.41 -14.00
N ASN A 453 39.45 -9.71 -13.88
CA ASN A 453 39.54 -10.65 -14.99
C ASN A 453 38.53 -11.76 -14.73
N VAL A 454 37.26 -11.50 -15.06
CA VAL A 454 36.18 -12.47 -14.98
C VAL A 454 36.07 -13.15 -16.34
N ASN A 455 36.20 -14.48 -16.42
CA ASN A 455 36.16 -15.19 -17.70
C ASN A 455 35.87 -16.71 -17.52
N TYR A 456 35.21 -17.37 -18.47
CA TYR A 456 34.92 -18.82 -18.44
C TYR A 456 34.13 -19.31 -17.20
N ASN A 457 33.26 -18.51 -16.58
CA ASN A 457 32.38 -19.01 -15.51
C ASN A 457 31.03 -19.45 -16.08
N SER A 458 30.39 -20.44 -15.44
CA SER A 458 29.08 -20.95 -15.82
C SER A 458 28.05 -20.62 -14.75
N TYR A 459 26.92 -20.05 -15.18
CA TYR A 459 25.94 -19.42 -14.30
C TYR A 459 24.57 -20.07 -14.41
N ARG A 460 24.00 -20.52 -13.28
CA ARG A 460 22.57 -20.80 -13.13
C ARG A 460 22.01 -19.95 -12.00
N VAL A 461 21.68 -18.71 -12.32
CA VAL A 461 20.89 -17.86 -11.42
C VAL A 461 19.41 -18.14 -11.71
N ALA A 462 18.58 -18.24 -10.67
CA ALA A 462 17.14 -18.45 -10.87
C ALA A 462 16.52 -17.29 -11.66
N SER A 463 15.51 -17.60 -12.48
CA SER A 463 14.64 -16.61 -13.13
C SER A 463 13.19 -17.05 -12.96
N GLY A 464 12.43 -16.30 -12.14
CA GLY A 464 11.01 -16.59 -11.96
C GLY A 464 10.33 -15.68 -10.94
N ALA A 465 9.34 -14.91 -11.40
CA ALA A 465 8.43 -14.07 -10.62
C ALA A 465 9.11 -13.06 -9.67
N GLY A 466 9.51 -11.91 -10.21
CA GLY A 466 10.13 -10.78 -9.50
C GLY A 466 11.40 -10.32 -10.23
N GLY A 467 11.33 -9.21 -10.97
CA GLY A 467 12.39 -8.78 -11.90
C GLY A 467 13.61 -8.17 -11.21
N GLY A 468 14.42 -9.00 -10.53
CA GLY A 468 15.59 -8.55 -9.77
C GLY A 468 16.85 -9.41 -9.85
N ASP A 469 16.78 -10.65 -10.36
CA ASP A 469 17.93 -11.56 -10.44
C ASP A 469 18.90 -11.19 -11.57
N PHE A 470 20.20 -11.45 -11.41
CA PHE A 470 21.23 -11.04 -12.38
C PHE A 470 22.47 -11.95 -12.46
N ILE A 471 23.11 -12.02 -13.64
CA ILE A 471 24.34 -12.82 -13.84
C ILE A 471 25.51 -12.17 -13.08
N GLY A 472 25.66 -10.85 -13.22
CA GLY A 472 26.65 -10.10 -12.47
C GLY A 472 26.23 -8.68 -12.12
N ARG A 473 26.96 -8.05 -11.19
CA ARG A 473 26.79 -6.65 -10.78
C ARG A 473 28.15 -5.96 -10.75
N MET A 474 28.21 -4.71 -11.22
CA MET A 474 29.38 -3.85 -11.09
C MET A 474 29.01 -2.49 -10.52
N GLY A 475 29.60 -2.14 -9.38
CA GLY A 475 29.29 -0.94 -8.61
C GLY A 475 27.80 -0.92 -8.23
N ASN A 476 27.05 -0.03 -8.88
CA ASN A 476 25.61 0.12 -8.69
C ASN A 476 24.74 -0.54 -9.77
N MET A 477 25.32 -1.07 -10.84
CA MET A 477 24.61 -1.60 -12.02
C MET A 477 24.46 -3.13 -11.96
N ASP A 478 23.23 -3.62 -12.12
CA ASP A 478 22.89 -5.04 -12.21
C ASP A 478 22.76 -5.47 -13.69
N TYR A 479 23.35 -6.61 -14.06
CA TYR A 479 23.36 -7.13 -15.43
C TYR A 479 22.54 -8.43 -15.51
N ALA A 480 21.25 -8.27 -15.82
CA ALA A 480 20.26 -9.34 -15.79
C ALA A 480 20.53 -10.50 -16.77
N THR A 481 21.11 -10.21 -17.94
CA THR A 481 21.40 -11.22 -18.99
C THR A 481 22.90 -11.46 -19.14
N LEU A 482 23.27 -12.64 -19.66
CA LEU A 482 24.66 -12.96 -19.95
C LEU A 482 25.28 -11.97 -20.96
N ALA A 483 24.55 -11.60 -22.01
CA ALA A 483 25.01 -10.64 -23.00
C ALA A 483 25.23 -9.24 -22.41
N ALA A 484 24.35 -8.79 -21.50
CA ALA A 484 24.55 -7.54 -20.77
C ALA A 484 25.75 -7.63 -19.84
N TRP A 485 25.95 -8.76 -19.15
CA TRP A 485 27.13 -8.99 -18.33
C TRP A 485 28.39 -8.93 -19.18
N GLN A 486 28.48 -9.69 -20.27
CA GLN A 486 29.56 -9.70 -21.28
C GLN A 486 29.85 -8.33 -21.92
N GLY A 487 28.89 -7.39 -21.90
CA GLY A 487 29.05 -6.01 -22.37
C GLY A 487 29.41 -5.00 -21.28
N ALA A 488 29.51 -5.39 -20.01
CA ALA A 488 29.89 -4.50 -18.92
C ALA A 488 31.33 -3.96 -19.06
N PRO A 489 31.69 -2.83 -18.45
CA PRO A 489 33.06 -2.32 -18.55
C PRO A 489 34.05 -3.14 -17.70
N MET A 490 35.34 -3.11 -18.07
CA MET A 490 36.47 -3.69 -17.30
C MET A 490 36.46 -5.22 -17.12
N SER A 491 36.52 -5.91 -18.27
CA SER A 491 36.63 -7.37 -18.45
C SER A 491 35.55 -8.20 -17.75
N PRO A 492 34.29 -8.07 -18.20
CA PRO A 492 33.26 -9.05 -17.93
C PRO A 492 33.54 -10.40 -18.60
N ASP A 493 32.68 -11.37 -18.28
CA ASP A 493 32.85 -12.79 -18.57
C ASP A 493 32.65 -13.17 -20.05
N LEU A 494 33.61 -12.76 -20.89
CA LEU A 494 33.54 -12.87 -22.35
C LEU A 494 33.29 -14.30 -22.86
N ASN A 495 33.88 -15.31 -22.21
CA ASN A 495 33.68 -16.73 -22.53
C ASN A 495 32.78 -17.43 -21.48
N GLY A 496 32.09 -16.65 -20.65
CA GLY A 496 31.13 -17.15 -19.68
C GLY A 496 29.84 -17.60 -20.35
N GLN A 497 29.10 -18.44 -19.64
CA GLN A 497 27.88 -19.05 -20.17
C GLN A 497 26.78 -19.14 -19.10
N VAL A 498 25.52 -19.20 -19.55
CA VAL A 498 24.43 -19.72 -18.72
C VAL A 498 24.50 -21.24 -18.77
N HIS A 499 24.35 -21.91 -17.63
CA HIS A 499 24.34 -23.37 -17.59
C HIS A 499 23.08 -23.95 -18.24
N LEU A 500 23.28 -24.95 -19.11
CA LEU A 500 22.27 -25.58 -19.93
C LEU A 500 22.38 -27.12 -19.88
N PRO A 501 21.29 -27.87 -20.14
CA PRO A 501 19.95 -27.40 -20.52
C PRO A 501 19.07 -26.97 -19.33
N GLY A 502 19.47 -27.31 -18.10
CA GLY A 502 18.66 -27.14 -16.89
C GLY A 502 19.47 -26.57 -15.73
N PRO A 503 19.01 -26.79 -14.48
CA PRO A 503 19.89 -26.71 -13.32
C PRO A 503 21.14 -27.57 -13.53
N VAL A 504 22.24 -27.20 -12.88
CA VAL A 504 23.47 -27.98 -12.87
C VAL A 504 23.17 -29.37 -12.30
N PRO A 505 23.51 -30.47 -13.00
CA PRO A 505 23.17 -31.82 -12.58
C PRO A 505 24.14 -32.31 -11.50
N PHE A 506 24.04 -31.73 -10.30
CA PHE A 506 24.80 -32.15 -9.13
C PHE A 506 24.27 -33.47 -8.55
N VAL A 507 25.14 -34.29 -7.98
CA VAL A 507 24.77 -35.55 -7.31
C VAL A 507 23.79 -35.33 -6.15
N ALA A 508 23.93 -34.22 -5.40
CA ALA A 508 22.93 -33.74 -4.44
C ALA A 508 23.13 -32.25 -4.15
N ASP A 509 22.16 -31.58 -3.52
CA ASP A 509 22.28 -30.15 -3.21
C ASP A 509 23.54 -29.77 -2.41
N THR A 510 24.03 -30.66 -1.54
CA THR A 510 25.28 -30.50 -0.80
C THR A 510 26.48 -31.21 -1.43
N ASN A 511 26.30 -32.01 -2.49
CA ASN A 511 27.35 -32.78 -3.13
C ASN A 511 27.47 -32.38 -4.61
N LEU A 512 28.42 -31.49 -4.91
CA LEU A 512 28.49 -30.77 -6.18
C LEU A 512 29.43 -31.40 -7.23
N HIS A 513 29.71 -32.70 -7.11
CA HIS A 513 30.19 -33.49 -8.23
C HIS A 513 29.06 -33.60 -9.26
N LEU A 514 29.40 -33.69 -10.54
CA LEU A 514 28.48 -33.75 -11.67
C LEU A 514 27.99 -35.19 -11.87
N VAL A 515 26.71 -35.33 -12.24
CA VAL A 515 26.15 -36.62 -12.62
C VAL A 515 26.58 -36.94 -14.05
N ALA A 516 27.59 -37.81 -14.19
CA ALA A 516 28.23 -38.17 -15.48
C ALA A 516 27.27 -38.64 -16.61
N THR A 517 26.06 -39.08 -16.28
CA THR A 517 25.04 -39.49 -17.26
C THR A 517 24.11 -38.35 -17.71
N SER A 518 24.24 -37.15 -17.13
CA SER A 518 23.39 -35.99 -17.40
C SER A 518 24.10 -34.98 -18.30
N ALA A 519 23.37 -34.40 -19.26
CA ALA A 519 23.91 -33.32 -20.07
C ALA A 519 24.16 -32.06 -19.24
N SER A 520 25.34 -31.46 -19.41
CA SER A 520 25.77 -30.23 -18.75
C SER A 520 26.66 -29.44 -19.70
N SER A 521 26.34 -28.16 -19.93
CA SER A 521 27.19 -27.27 -20.72
C SER A 521 28.47 -26.84 -20.01
N ALA A 522 28.64 -27.16 -18.72
CA ALA A 522 29.88 -26.93 -17.99
C ALA A 522 31.00 -27.89 -18.41
N ILE A 523 30.64 -29.05 -18.97
CA ILE A 523 31.59 -30.09 -19.41
C ILE A 523 32.39 -29.57 -20.62
N ASN A 524 33.71 -29.76 -20.62
CA ASN A 524 34.60 -29.40 -21.72
C ASN A 524 34.54 -27.93 -22.15
N ALA A 525 34.21 -27.02 -21.23
CA ALA A 525 33.95 -25.61 -21.52
C ALA A 525 34.85 -24.62 -20.76
N GLY A 526 35.78 -25.11 -19.94
CA GLY A 526 36.67 -24.32 -19.10
C GLY A 526 37.93 -23.82 -19.80
N SER A 527 38.68 -22.95 -19.11
CA SER A 527 39.91 -22.35 -19.63
C SER A 527 41.13 -23.22 -19.36
N SER A 528 41.81 -23.68 -20.41
CA SER A 528 43.10 -24.37 -20.28
C SER A 528 44.19 -23.53 -19.61
N ALA A 529 44.07 -22.19 -19.61
CA ALA A 529 45.05 -21.27 -19.01
C ALA A 529 45.06 -21.27 -17.47
N TYR A 530 43.98 -21.72 -16.81
CA TYR A 530 43.84 -21.72 -15.35
C TYR A 530 43.52 -23.10 -14.77
N ASN A 531 43.70 -24.15 -15.56
CA ASN A 531 43.23 -25.50 -15.29
C ASN A 531 43.82 -26.15 -14.02
N GLY A 532 45.10 -25.89 -13.73
CA GLY A 532 45.85 -26.72 -12.78
C GLY A 532 46.14 -28.12 -13.36
N ALA A 533 46.51 -29.06 -12.50
CA ALA A 533 46.83 -30.44 -12.90
C ALA A 533 45.73 -31.45 -12.50
N GLN A 534 44.95 -31.12 -11.48
CA GLN A 534 43.96 -32.01 -10.87
C GLN A 534 42.84 -31.18 -10.21
N ASP A 535 41.68 -31.78 -10.02
CA ASP A 535 40.39 -31.15 -9.66
C ASP A 535 40.03 -31.11 -8.14
N PHE A 536 38.86 -31.59 -7.69
CA PHE A 536 38.47 -31.72 -6.28
C PHE A 536 39.04 -32.99 -5.65
N ASP A 537 38.74 -34.17 -6.21
CA ASP A 537 39.08 -35.48 -5.66
C ASP A 537 40.50 -35.96 -6.05
N GLY A 538 41.00 -35.60 -7.23
CA GLY A 538 42.35 -35.98 -7.68
C GLY A 538 42.46 -36.39 -9.15
N GLU A 539 41.35 -36.41 -9.86
CA GLU A 539 41.20 -36.67 -11.28
C GLU A 539 42.07 -35.69 -12.07
N THR A 540 42.62 -36.15 -13.20
CA THR A 540 43.56 -35.35 -13.99
C THR A 540 42.77 -34.44 -14.91
N ARG A 541 43.01 -33.13 -14.84
CA ARG A 541 42.35 -32.19 -15.75
C ARG A 541 43.09 -32.14 -17.10
N PRO A 542 42.38 -32.12 -18.25
CA PRO A 542 43.01 -32.22 -19.57
C PRO A 542 43.85 -30.99 -19.91
N LEU A 543 45.14 -31.22 -20.16
CA LEU A 543 46.07 -30.18 -20.60
C LEU A 543 45.92 -29.93 -22.11
N PRO A 544 46.17 -28.70 -22.61
CA PRO A 544 46.13 -28.42 -24.04
C PRO A 544 47.28 -29.15 -24.76
N ASN A 545 46.95 -30.31 -25.34
CA ASN A 545 47.83 -31.26 -26.04
C ASN A 545 48.69 -32.11 -25.09
N PRO A 546 48.67 -33.46 -25.20
CA PRO A 546 49.49 -34.12 -26.22
C PRO A 546 48.91 -35.43 -26.79
N GLY A 547 47.99 -35.35 -27.77
CA GLY A 547 47.50 -36.52 -28.52
C GLY A 547 46.77 -37.59 -27.68
N PRO A 548 46.52 -38.80 -28.24
CA PRO A 548 45.84 -39.89 -27.53
C PRO A 548 46.79 -40.56 -26.52
N GLY A 549 46.93 -39.95 -25.34
CA GLY A 549 47.69 -40.51 -24.23
C GLY A 549 47.04 -41.76 -23.60
N PRO A 550 47.78 -42.55 -22.80
CA PRO A 550 47.33 -43.88 -22.35
C PRO A 550 46.07 -43.90 -21.46
N ASN A 551 45.69 -42.76 -20.88
CA ASN A 551 44.55 -42.62 -19.98
C ASN A 551 43.29 -42.06 -20.66
N GLY A 552 43.37 -41.66 -21.94
CA GLY A 552 42.21 -41.61 -22.83
C GLY A 552 41.03 -40.70 -22.45
N ASP A 553 41.28 -39.50 -21.91
CA ASP A 553 40.24 -38.46 -21.88
C ASP A 553 39.95 -37.96 -23.31
N PRO A 554 38.73 -38.12 -23.87
CA PRO A 554 38.34 -37.57 -25.16
C PRO A 554 38.08 -36.05 -25.12
N GLY A 555 38.17 -35.42 -23.95
CA GLY A 555 37.97 -34.00 -23.76
C GLY A 555 39.05 -33.12 -24.41
N THR A 556 38.64 -31.95 -24.90
CA THR A 556 39.53 -30.96 -25.54
C THR A 556 39.81 -29.73 -24.66
N ALA A 557 39.09 -29.59 -23.55
CA ALA A 557 39.21 -28.51 -22.56
C ALA A 557 38.70 -29.02 -21.20
N PRO A 558 39.09 -28.41 -20.08
CA PRO A 558 38.63 -28.86 -18.76
C PRO A 558 37.16 -28.52 -18.48
N ASP A 559 36.55 -29.20 -17.53
CA ASP A 559 35.21 -28.89 -17.04
C ASP A 559 35.20 -27.60 -16.19
N ILE A 560 34.12 -26.81 -16.30
CA ILE A 560 33.87 -25.66 -15.43
C ILE A 560 33.32 -26.16 -14.10
N GLY A 561 33.88 -25.68 -12.99
CA GLY A 561 33.57 -26.12 -11.63
C GLY A 561 34.76 -26.79 -10.96
N ALA A 562 34.52 -27.37 -9.78
CA ALA A 562 35.55 -28.04 -8.98
C ALA A 562 35.81 -29.49 -9.39
N ASP A 563 34.86 -30.13 -10.03
CA ASP A 563 34.79 -31.56 -10.40
C ASP A 563 35.18 -31.74 -11.88
N GLU A 564 35.83 -32.85 -12.23
CA GLU A 564 36.21 -33.20 -13.60
C GLU A 564 35.77 -34.64 -13.94
N LEU A 565 35.04 -34.83 -15.04
CA LEU A 565 34.43 -36.13 -15.36
C LEU A 565 35.36 -37.16 -16.05
N ASP A 566 36.66 -37.19 -15.69
CA ASP A 566 37.74 -38.09 -16.15
C ASP A 566 37.43 -38.86 -17.45
N GLY A 567 37.23 -38.09 -18.52
CA GLY A 567 36.99 -38.61 -19.85
C GLY A 567 35.81 -39.55 -20.10
N LYS A 568 34.79 -39.59 -19.25
CA LYS A 568 33.53 -40.29 -19.57
C LYS A 568 32.72 -39.41 -20.52
N PRO A 569 32.61 -39.73 -21.83
CA PRO A 569 31.84 -38.91 -22.74
C PRO A 569 30.36 -38.94 -22.32
N PHE A 570 29.82 -37.78 -21.96
CA PHE A 570 28.38 -37.65 -21.77
C PHE A 570 27.68 -37.99 -23.09
N THR A 571 26.50 -38.61 -23.01
CA THR A 571 25.78 -39.02 -24.23
C THR A 571 25.19 -37.79 -24.89
N CYS A 572 25.89 -37.26 -25.90
CA CYS A 572 25.38 -36.21 -26.76
C CYS A 572 24.05 -36.63 -27.41
N PRO A 573 23.04 -35.73 -27.44
CA PRO A 573 21.86 -35.96 -28.25
C PRO A 573 22.27 -36.20 -29.71
N THR A 574 21.75 -37.28 -30.31
CA THR A 574 21.92 -37.60 -31.73
C THR A 574 20.93 -36.83 -32.62
N VAL A 575 19.95 -36.18 -32.01
CA VAL A 575 19.03 -35.19 -32.60
C VAL A 575 18.74 -34.09 -31.57
N VAL A 576 18.65 -32.85 -32.04
CA VAL A 576 18.02 -31.75 -31.31
C VAL A 576 16.57 -31.65 -31.73
N ALA A 577 15.71 -31.17 -30.83
CA ALA A 577 14.26 -31.12 -31.05
C ALA A 577 13.67 -29.90 -30.36
N ALA A 578 13.09 -29.00 -31.14
CA ALA A 578 12.41 -27.81 -30.66
C ALA A 578 10.93 -28.12 -30.39
N PRO A 579 10.44 -27.94 -29.15
CA PRO A 579 9.02 -28.10 -28.87
C PRO A 579 8.22 -26.93 -29.47
N SER A 580 6.95 -27.15 -29.81
CA SER A 580 6.01 -26.05 -30.05
C SER A 580 5.56 -25.47 -28.71
N VAL A 581 5.31 -24.16 -28.67
CA VAL A 581 4.94 -23.43 -27.45
C VAL A 581 3.55 -22.82 -27.53
N ILE A 582 2.93 -22.67 -26.37
CA ILE A 582 1.70 -21.91 -26.12
C ILE A 582 1.96 -20.86 -25.03
N THR A 583 0.99 -19.99 -24.75
CA THR A 583 0.98 -19.19 -23.51
C THR A 583 0.27 -19.96 -22.40
N SER A 584 0.85 -20.06 -21.21
CA SER A 584 0.20 -20.74 -20.06
C SER A 584 -0.80 -19.85 -19.31
N THR A 585 -0.72 -18.53 -19.50
CA THR A 585 -1.68 -17.54 -18.98
C THR A 585 -2.13 -16.59 -20.09
N PRO A 586 -2.95 -17.03 -21.05
CA PRO A 586 -3.54 -16.12 -22.02
C PRO A 586 -4.55 -15.19 -21.31
N PRO A 587 -4.54 -13.87 -21.54
CA PRO A 587 -5.82 -13.20 -21.74
C PRO A 587 -6.49 -13.91 -22.93
N ASN A 588 -7.66 -14.48 -22.68
CA ASN A 588 -8.39 -15.44 -23.53
C ASN A 588 -7.99 -15.42 -25.01
N ALA A 589 -7.57 -16.57 -25.54
CA ALA A 589 -7.13 -16.73 -26.94
C ALA A 589 -8.08 -16.03 -27.93
N GLY A 590 -7.66 -14.88 -28.44
CA GLY A 590 -8.51 -13.95 -29.20
C GLY A 590 -8.37 -12.46 -28.85
N SER A 591 -7.74 -12.09 -27.72
CA SER A 591 -7.41 -10.70 -27.40
C SER A 591 -5.96 -10.32 -27.74
N ASP A 592 -5.75 -9.11 -28.25
CA ASP A 592 -4.43 -8.55 -28.55
C ASP A 592 -3.63 -8.27 -27.26
N TYR A 593 -2.30 -8.41 -27.33
CA TYR A 593 -1.38 -8.23 -26.20
C TYR A 593 -0.74 -6.84 -26.23
N LEU A 594 -0.53 -6.21 -25.07
CA LEU A 594 0.25 -4.96 -25.04
C LEU A 594 1.73 -5.25 -25.29
N TRP A 595 2.35 -4.56 -26.25
CA TRP A 595 3.79 -4.67 -26.48
C TRP A 595 4.59 -4.22 -25.24
N GLY A 596 5.71 -4.87 -24.94
CA GLY A 596 6.42 -4.71 -23.66
C GLY A 596 5.87 -5.53 -22.49
N THR A 597 4.78 -6.30 -22.65
CA THR A 597 4.25 -7.19 -21.59
C THR A 597 5.12 -8.44 -21.44
N THR A 598 5.34 -8.89 -20.21
CA THR A 598 5.97 -10.20 -19.94
C THR A 598 4.93 -11.31 -19.90
N ILE A 599 5.09 -12.29 -20.78
CA ILE A 599 4.26 -13.50 -20.89
C ILE A 599 5.03 -14.74 -20.41
N GLN A 600 4.30 -15.82 -20.11
CA GLN A 600 4.87 -17.15 -19.88
C GLN A 600 4.61 -18.04 -21.09
N LEU A 601 5.68 -18.60 -21.67
CA LEU A 601 5.64 -19.60 -22.72
C LEU A 601 5.74 -21.00 -22.09
N ASP A 602 4.92 -21.93 -22.52
CA ASP A 602 4.86 -23.30 -21.99
C ASP A 602 4.66 -24.32 -23.12
N THR A 603 4.93 -25.59 -22.84
CA THR A 603 4.74 -26.73 -23.76
C THR A 603 3.64 -27.68 -23.29
N THR A 604 3.12 -27.51 -22.06
CA THR A 604 2.03 -28.35 -21.53
C THR A 604 0.79 -28.28 -22.43
N GLY A 605 0.24 -29.45 -22.79
CA GLY A 605 -0.93 -29.54 -23.68
C GLY A 605 -0.64 -29.46 -25.19
N THR A 606 0.63 -29.32 -25.62
CA THR A 606 1.01 -29.44 -27.03
C THR A 606 1.35 -30.88 -27.42
N ASN A 607 1.02 -31.31 -28.64
CA ASN A 607 1.47 -32.59 -29.22
C ASN A 607 2.90 -32.49 -29.79
N SER A 608 3.80 -31.83 -29.05
CA SER A 608 5.16 -31.51 -29.49
C SER A 608 6.14 -32.66 -29.27
N PRO A 609 7.24 -32.73 -30.04
CA PRO A 609 8.35 -33.62 -29.71
C PRO A 609 8.93 -33.29 -28.33
N THR A 610 9.49 -34.30 -27.66
CA THR A 610 10.23 -34.09 -26.41
C THR A 610 11.44 -33.21 -26.69
N ALA A 611 11.53 -32.06 -26.00
CA ALA A 611 12.55 -31.08 -26.26
C ALA A 611 13.96 -31.64 -26.01
N SER A 612 14.90 -31.38 -26.92
CA SER A 612 16.27 -31.90 -26.89
C SER A 612 17.25 -30.84 -27.39
N GLY A 613 18.41 -30.72 -26.74
CA GLY A 613 19.43 -29.71 -27.04
C GLY A 613 19.31 -28.44 -26.19
N VAL A 614 19.98 -27.38 -26.63
CA VAL A 614 19.93 -26.04 -26.04
C VAL A 614 18.75 -25.29 -26.64
N LEU A 615 17.78 -24.98 -25.80
CA LEU A 615 16.54 -24.34 -26.20
C LEU A 615 16.66 -22.82 -26.06
N GLN A 616 16.20 -22.06 -27.04
CA GLN A 616 16.16 -20.60 -26.99
C GLN A 616 14.86 -20.07 -27.59
N VAL A 617 14.21 -19.12 -26.92
CA VAL A 617 13.11 -18.36 -27.51
C VAL A 617 13.66 -17.52 -28.65
N ILE A 618 13.08 -17.62 -29.83
CA ILE A 618 13.32 -16.72 -30.96
C ILE A 618 11.99 -16.06 -31.35
N TYR A 619 12.04 -14.84 -31.86
CA TYR A 619 10.83 -14.14 -32.30
C TYR A 619 11.02 -13.37 -33.60
N SER A 620 9.93 -13.13 -34.31
CA SER A 620 9.88 -12.39 -35.57
C SER A 620 8.71 -11.41 -35.57
N LEU A 621 8.94 -10.22 -36.12
CA LEU A 621 7.93 -9.18 -36.35
C LEU A 621 7.56 -9.03 -37.84
N ASP A 622 8.15 -9.84 -38.72
CA ASP A 622 8.00 -9.78 -40.18
C ASP A 622 7.39 -11.06 -40.77
N GLY A 623 6.66 -11.82 -39.96
CA GLY A 623 6.00 -13.06 -40.37
C GLY A 623 6.92 -14.27 -40.50
N GLY A 624 8.12 -14.21 -39.92
CA GLY A 624 9.12 -15.29 -39.90
C GLY A 624 10.21 -15.16 -40.96
N ALA A 625 10.33 -14.03 -41.65
CA ALA A 625 11.38 -13.78 -42.63
C ALA A 625 12.74 -13.50 -41.95
N THR A 626 12.73 -12.82 -40.79
CA THR A 626 13.90 -12.67 -39.92
C THR A 626 13.55 -13.04 -38.47
N TRP A 627 14.51 -13.65 -37.78
CA TRP A 627 14.34 -14.14 -36.41
C TRP A 627 15.37 -13.51 -35.47
N THR A 628 14.88 -12.87 -34.41
CA THR A 628 15.69 -12.26 -33.35
C THR A 628 15.80 -13.22 -32.16
N ALA A 629 16.99 -13.31 -31.59
CA ALA A 629 17.26 -14.15 -30.43
C ALA A 629 16.70 -13.54 -29.14
N GLY A 630 15.89 -14.30 -28.41
CA GLY A 630 15.37 -14.00 -27.08
C GLY A 630 16.07 -14.81 -25.98
N PRO A 631 15.44 -14.99 -24.80
CA PRO A 631 16.03 -15.70 -23.67
C PRO A 631 16.24 -17.20 -23.94
N THR A 632 17.32 -17.74 -23.40
CA THR A 632 17.58 -19.18 -23.38
C THR A 632 16.60 -19.87 -22.41
N VAL A 633 16.05 -21.02 -22.81
CA VAL A 633 15.02 -21.75 -22.07
C VAL A 633 15.69 -22.83 -21.21
N GLY A 634 15.79 -22.54 -19.91
CA GLY A 634 16.35 -23.45 -18.92
C GLY A 634 15.34 -24.41 -18.26
N ALA A 635 14.04 -24.21 -18.54
CA ALA A 635 12.88 -25.03 -18.16
C ALA A 635 11.62 -24.36 -18.77
N PHE A 636 10.51 -25.09 -18.87
CA PHE A 636 9.18 -24.51 -19.10
C PHE A 636 8.36 -24.52 -17.79
N PRO A 637 7.47 -23.53 -17.55
CA PRO A 637 7.26 -22.34 -18.37
C PRO A 637 8.43 -21.35 -18.30
N VAL A 638 8.66 -20.61 -19.38
CA VAL A 638 9.72 -19.59 -19.50
C VAL A 638 9.14 -18.20 -19.71
N SER A 639 9.67 -17.21 -18.98
CA SER A 639 9.26 -15.82 -19.08
C SER A 639 9.87 -15.15 -20.31
N PHE A 640 9.04 -14.46 -21.10
CA PHE A 640 9.46 -13.70 -22.27
C PHE A 640 8.76 -12.34 -22.28
N THR A 641 9.53 -11.25 -22.38
CA THR A 641 8.98 -9.90 -22.56
C THR A 641 8.79 -9.61 -24.04
N LEU A 642 7.55 -9.31 -24.43
CA LEU A 642 7.20 -8.96 -25.80
C LEU A 642 7.98 -7.70 -26.22
N PRO A 643 8.58 -7.66 -27.42
CA PRO A 643 9.31 -6.50 -27.91
C PRO A 643 8.37 -5.29 -28.04
N SER A 644 8.92 -4.10 -27.83
CA SER A 644 8.21 -2.85 -28.12
C SER A 644 8.05 -2.64 -29.62
N LEU A 645 6.93 -2.04 -30.02
CA LEU A 645 6.75 -1.52 -31.37
C LEU A 645 7.20 -0.05 -31.41
N THR A 646 7.68 0.41 -32.56
CA THR A 646 8.12 1.80 -32.76
C THR A 646 7.02 2.58 -33.50
N PRO A 647 6.52 3.71 -32.95
CA PRO A 647 5.68 4.65 -33.67
C PRO A 647 6.21 4.97 -35.08
N PRO A 648 5.35 5.04 -36.13
CA PRO A 648 3.89 5.03 -36.09
C PRO A 648 3.24 3.63 -36.11
N ASN A 649 3.99 2.55 -35.86
CA ASN A 649 3.44 1.19 -35.81
C ASN A 649 2.97 0.87 -34.39
N TYR A 650 1.67 0.98 -34.12
CA TYR A 650 1.07 0.72 -32.81
C TYR A 650 0.51 -0.70 -32.66
N THR A 651 0.22 -1.34 -33.80
CA THR A 651 -0.29 -2.71 -33.89
C THR A 651 0.65 -3.56 -34.75
N GLY A 652 0.77 -4.84 -34.44
CA GLY A 652 1.57 -5.78 -35.24
C GLY A 652 1.28 -7.23 -34.88
N THR A 653 1.96 -8.16 -35.53
CA THR A 653 1.86 -9.59 -35.23
C THR A 653 3.26 -10.12 -34.96
N ILE A 654 3.44 -10.78 -33.83
CA ILE A 654 4.69 -11.45 -33.46
C ILE A 654 4.54 -12.96 -33.63
N ALA A 655 5.48 -13.57 -34.32
CA ALA A 655 5.68 -15.02 -34.32
C ALA A 655 6.76 -15.36 -33.31
N ILE A 656 6.48 -16.31 -32.41
CA ILE A 656 7.39 -16.77 -31.35
C ILE A 656 7.64 -18.26 -31.55
N ALA A 657 8.89 -18.68 -31.52
CA ALA A 657 9.30 -20.07 -31.66
C ALA A 657 10.37 -20.43 -30.63
N ILE A 658 10.63 -21.72 -30.49
CA ILE A 658 11.84 -22.23 -29.86
C ILE A 658 12.78 -22.68 -30.96
N ARG A 659 14.05 -22.31 -30.82
CA ARG A 659 15.17 -22.94 -31.52
C ARG A 659 15.85 -23.92 -30.58
N ALA A 660 16.10 -25.13 -31.04
CA ALA A 660 16.91 -26.13 -30.36
C ALA A 660 18.24 -26.29 -31.11
N SER A 661 19.34 -25.88 -30.49
CA SER A 661 20.69 -26.04 -31.02
C SER A 661 21.46 -27.14 -30.28
N GLN A 662 22.56 -27.62 -30.85
CA GLN A 662 23.37 -28.64 -30.17
C GLN A 662 23.97 -28.08 -28.86
N ALA A 663 24.03 -28.92 -27.83
CA ALA A 663 24.71 -28.58 -26.58
C ALA A 663 26.22 -28.33 -26.82
N PRO A 664 26.82 -27.32 -26.16
CA PRO A 664 28.28 -27.13 -26.13
C PRO A 664 29.00 -28.42 -25.74
N GLY A 665 30.16 -28.67 -26.36
CA GLY A 665 30.94 -29.90 -26.16
C GLY A 665 30.53 -31.08 -27.06
N CYS A 666 29.39 -31.02 -27.75
CA CYS A 666 28.98 -32.08 -28.68
C CYS A 666 29.34 -31.83 -30.15
N PRO A 667 29.43 -32.88 -30.99
CA PRO A 667 29.52 -32.73 -32.44
C PRO A 667 28.34 -31.93 -32.99
N PRO A 668 28.54 -30.97 -33.90
CA PRO A 668 27.49 -30.07 -34.36
C PRO A 668 26.39 -30.82 -35.11
N LEU A 669 25.14 -30.62 -34.67
CA LEU A 669 23.93 -30.97 -35.42
C LEU A 669 23.29 -29.70 -35.99
N PRO A 670 22.49 -29.80 -37.07
CA PRO A 670 21.66 -28.68 -37.52
C PRO A 670 20.70 -28.24 -36.41
N ASP A 671 20.53 -26.94 -36.23
CA ASP A 671 19.50 -26.38 -35.34
C ASP A 671 18.10 -26.82 -35.82
N ASP A 672 17.25 -27.24 -34.89
CA ASP A 672 15.82 -27.45 -35.12
C ASP A 672 15.01 -26.22 -34.65
N THR A 673 13.86 -25.97 -35.26
CA THR A 673 12.95 -24.88 -34.85
C THR A 673 11.52 -25.39 -34.74
N SER A 674 10.74 -24.84 -33.80
CA SER A 674 9.35 -25.29 -33.56
C SER A 674 8.57 -25.43 -34.86
N ASN A 675 8.04 -26.62 -35.14
CA ASN A 675 7.27 -26.91 -36.37
C ASN A 675 6.06 -25.98 -36.57
N VAL A 676 5.55 -25.38 -35.49
CA VAL A 676 4.51 -24.36 -35.50
C VAL A 676 4.94 -23.24 -34.56
N TYR A 677 4.86 -22.00 -35.05
CA TYR A 677 5.15 -20.79 -34.28
C TYR A 677 3.89 -20.30 -33.55
N LEU A 678 4.07 -19.81 -32.33
CA LEU A 678 3.03 -19.11 -31.58
C LEU A 678 2.85 -17.70 -32.17
N THR A 679 1.70 -17.44 -32.76
CA THR A 679 1.35 -16.12 -33.29
C THR A 679 0.53 -15.33 -32.26
N LEU A 680 1.01 -14.15 -31.87
CA LEU A 680 0.28 -13.21 -31.03
C LEU A 680 0.10 -11.88 -31.76
N ASN A 681 -1.06 -11.26 -31.61
CA ASN A 681 -1.25 -9.87 -32.01
C ASN A 681 -0.72 -8.95 -30.90
N LEU A 682 -0.07 -7.87 -31.30
CA LEU A 682 0.38 -6.79 -30.43
C LEU A 682 -0.45 -5.54 -30.71
N THR A 683 -0.79 -4.80 -29.66
CA THR A 683 -1.49 -3.51 -29.73
C THR A 683 -0.92 -2.53 -28.72
N ASP A 684 -1.18 -1.23 -28.94
CA ASP A 684 -0.88 -0.19 -27.98
C ASP A 684 -1.92 -0.13 -26.86
N ARG A 685 -1.52 0.49 -25.76
CA ARG A 685 -2.36 0.61 -24.58
C ARG A 685 -3.54 1.55 -24.87
N PRO A 686 -4.76 1.29 -24.35
CA PRO A 686 -5.77 2.32 -24.23
C PRO A 686 -5.19 3.57 -23.57
N GLY A 687 -5.40 4.72 -24.19
CA GLY A 687 -4.83 6.00 -23.80
C GLY A 687 -3.48 6.33 -24.45
N ASN A 688 -2.82 5.41 -25.15
CA ASN A 688 -1.48 5.69 -25.71
C ASN A 688 -1.45 6.83 -26.75
N ARG A 689 -2.56 7.06 -27.46
CA ARG A 689 -2.69 8.09 -28.51
C ARG A 689 -4.13 8.57 -28.58
N SER A 690 -4.35 9.75 -29.16
CA SER A 690 -5.69 10.35 -29.34
C SER A 690 -6.71 9.40 -29.98
N ALA A 691 -6.30 8.63 -31.00
CA ALA A 691 -7.15 7.66 -31.69
C ALA A 691 -7.52 6.40 -30.86
N ASN A 692 -6.94 6.22 -29.68
CA ASN A 692 -7.25 5.15 -28.72
C ASN A 692 -7.44 5.73 -27.29
N ALA A 693 -7.88 6.99 -27.18
CA ALA A 693 -7.96 7.69 -25.90
C ALA A 693 -8.95 7.04 -24.91
N ILE A 694 -8.64 7.09 -23.62
CA ILE A 694 -9.50 6.54 -22.56
C ILE A 694 -10.73 7.44 -22.37
N SER A 695 -11.92 6.94 -22.70
CA SER A 695 -13.17 7.67 -22.50
C SER A 695 -13.53 7.81 -21.02
N LEU A 696 -13.59 9.04 -20.52
CA LEU A 696 -14.03 9.39 -19.18
C LEU A 696 -15.44 10.00 -19.20
N THR A 697 -16.26 9.61 -18.23
CA THR A 697 -17.61 10.18 -18.03
C THR A 697 -17.63 11.08 -16.80
N LEU A 698 -18.00 12.35 -16.99
CA LEU A 698 -18.20 13.30 -15.90
C LEU A 698 -19.59 13.09 -15.26
N ASN A 699 -19.62 12.71 -13.98
CA ASN A 699 -20.86 12.38 -13.26
C ASN A 699 -21.48 13.66 -12.67
N ASP A 700 -22.79 13.92 -12.86
CA ASP A 700 -23.49 15.06 -12.23
C ASP A 700 -23.64 14.83 -10.73
N ASN A 701 -23.13 15.76 -9.92
CA ASN A 701 -23.23 15.74 -8.46
C ASN A 701 -24.54 16.38 -7.93
N GLY A 702 -25.45 16.78 -8.83
CA GLY A 702 -26.77 17.36 -8.53
C GLY A 702 -26.75 18.84 -8.16
N ASN A 703 -25.58 19.43 -7.91
CA ASN A 703 -25.37 20.78 -7.40
C ASN A 703 -24.80 21.76 -8.45
N GLY A 704 -24.73 21.37 -9.73
CA GLY A 704 -24.06 22.15 -10.76
C GLY A 704 -22.56 21.90 -10.89
N THR A 705 -22.04 20.83 -10.27
CA THR A 705 -20.72 20.30 -10.60
C THR A 705 -20.82 18.91 -11.20
N TRP A 706 -19.91 18.61 -12.13
CA TRP A 706 -19.72 17.27 -12.66
C TRP A 706 -18.28 16.84 -12.43
N SER A 707 -18.03 15.60 -12.01
CA SER A 707 -16.67 15.15 -11.71
C SER A 707 -16.36 13.71 -12.11
N VAL A 708 -15.08 13.49 -12.41
CA VAL A 708 -14.46 12.16 -12.51
C VAL A 708 -13.08 12.22 -11.86
N VAL A 709 -12.69 11.11 -11.24
CA VAL A 709 -11.32 10.87 -10.75
C VAL A 709 -10.89 9.53 -11.32
N VAL A 710 -9.71 9.50 -11.95
CA VAL A 710 -9.08 8.28 -12.45
C VAL A 710 -7.64 8.21 -11.93
N VAL A 711 -7.17 7.03 -11.54
CA VAL A 711 -5.77 6.79 -11.20
C VAL A 711 -5.18 5.92 -12.29
N ASP A 712 -4.10 6.39 -12.91
CA ASP A 712 -3.46 5.76 -14.07
C ASP A 712 -1.93 5.99 -14.03
N SER A 713 -1.20 5.60 -15.07
CA SER A 713 0.27 5.66 -15.12
C SER A 713 0.78 5.82 -16.54
N THR A 714 1.70 6.78 -16.76
CA THR A 714 2.45 6.92 -18.02
C THR A 714 3.55 5.86 -18.19
N SER A 715 3.82 5.06 -17.16
CA SER A 715 4.79 3.96 -17.20
C SER A 715 4.10 2.61 -17.42
N GLY A 716 4.64 1.77 -18.32
CA GLY A 716 4.16 0.41 -18.51
C GLY A 716 4.38 -0.17 -19.92
N PRO A 717 3.78 -1.34 -20.21
CA PRO A 717 3.62 -1.87 -21.56
C PRO A 717 2.67 -1.01 -22.40
N GLY A 718 2.88 -1.00 -23.72
CA GLY A 718 1.99 -0.38 -24.70
C GLY A 718 1.96 1.16 -24.71
N THR A 719 2.85 1.83 -23.98
CA THR A 719 2.95 3.30 -23.88
C THR A 719 4.17 3.84 -24.65
N SER A 720 3.96 4.81 -25.54
CA SER A 720 4.97 5.60 -26.27
C SER A 720 4.97 7.07 -25.81
N ASP A 721 5.48 7.97 -26.64
CA ASP A 721 5.59 9.42 -26.44
C ASP A 721 5.11 10.05 -27.76
N GLU A 722 3.84 10.46 -27.77
CA GLU A 722 3.18 11.00 -28.97
C GLU A 722 3.26 12.54 -29.02
N VAL A 723 3.06 13.20 -27.86
CA VAL A 723 3.14 14.66 -27.67
C VAL A 723 4.60 15.11 -27.46
N ASN A 724 5.53 14.64 -28.30
CA ASN A 724 6.90 15.12 -28.30
C ASN A 724 7.04 16.47 -29.05
N ALA A 725 7.87 17.38 -28.54
CA ALA A 725 8.24 18.61 -29.26
C ALA A 725 8.93 18.35 -30.63
N ALA A 726 9.66 17.23 -30.77
CA ALA A 726 10.24 16.77 -32.03
C ALA A 726 9.17 16.40 -33.08
N ASN A 727 7.97 16.04 -32.65
CA ASN A 727 6.82 15.72 -33.51
C ASN A 727 5.98 16.97 -33.84
N GLY A 728 6.42 18.17 -33.45
CA GLY A 728 5.74 19.44 -33.73
C GLY A 728 4.75 19.90 -32.65
N TYR A 729 4.56 19.14 -31.57
CA TYR A 729 3.72 19.58 -30.44
C TYR A 729 4.42 20.68 -29.66
N THR A 730 3.89 21.90 -29.77
CA THR A 730 4.48 23.08 -29.12
C THR A 730 4.38 22.92 -27.61
N ARG A 731 5.55 22.77 -26.95
CA ARG A 731 5.73 22.50 -25.51
C ARG A 731 5.47 21.05 -25.05
N GLY A 732 5.55 20.07 -25.94
CA GLY A 732 5.72 18.66 -25.53
C GLY A 732 7.07 18.39 -24.83
N THR A 733 7.20 17.28 -24.12
CA THR A 733 8.48 16.81 -23.52
C THR A 733 8.87 15.42 -24.06
N PRO A 734 10.11 14.91 -23.83
CA PRO A 734 10.48 13.54 -24.17
C PRO A 734 10.04 12.51 -23.10
N ALA A 735 8.84 12.68 -22.53
CA ALA A 735 8.23 11.79 -21.56
C ALA A 735 7.08 11.00 -22.20
N ARG A 736 6.76 9.84 -21.63
CA ARG A 736 5.58 9.06 -22.08
C ARG A 736 4.29 9.74 -21.66
N ASP A 737 3.27 9.61 -22.49
CA ASP A 737 1.99 10.30 -22.35
C ASP A 737 0.78 9.36 -22.31
N LEU A 738 -0.35 9.87 -21.81
CA LEU A 738 -1.67 9.25 -21.88
C LEU A 738 -2.75 10.25 -22.23
N PHE A 739 -3.58 9.88 -23.20
CA PHE A 739 -4.74 10.59 -23.71
C PHE A 739 -6.03 10.05 -23.09
N PHE A 740 -6.79 10.94 -22.50
CA PHE A 740 -8.17 10.74 -22.06
C PHE A 740 -9.08 11.55 -22.97
N THR A 741 -10.32 11.10 -23.17
CA THR A 741 -11.34 11.85 -23.92
C THR A 741 -12.61 12.00 -23.10
N ILE A 742 -13.26 13.16 -23.22
CA ILE A 742 -14.46 13.54 -22.47
C ILE A 742 -15.45 14.17 -23.44
N THR A 743 -16.67 13.65 -23.49
CA THR A 743 -17.81 14.37 -24.10
C THR A 743 -18.50 15.16 -23.00
N LEU A 744 -18.61 16.49 -23.14
CA LEU A 744 -19.20 17.32 -22.08
C LEU A 744 -20.71 17.01 -21.90
N PRO A 745 -21.16 16.62 -20.69
CA PRO A 745 -22.55 16.22 -20.45
C PRO A 745 -23.53 17.41 -20.47
N ALA A 746 -23.03 18.62 -20.23
CA ALA A 746 -23.75 19.88 -20.24
C ALA A 746 -22.79 21.00 -20.67
N CYS A 747 -23.32 22.18 -21.00
CA CYS A 747 -22.47 23.38 -21.05
C CYS A 747 -21.93 23.70 -19.65
N LEU A 748 -20.66 24.11 -19.58
CA LEU A 748 -19.94 24.40 -18.34
C LEU A 748 -19.38 25.83 -18.38
N ASP A 749 -19.46 26.54 -17.26
CA ASP A 749 -18.85 27.87 -17.10
C ASP A 749 -17.34 27.77 -16.84
N SER A 750 -16.89 26.65 -16.25
CA SER A 750 -15.47 26.32 -16.15
C SER A 750 -15.22 24.82 -16.00
N LEU A 751 -13.99 24.40 -16.29
CA LEU A 751 -13.48 23.04 -16.14
C LEU A 751 -12.11 23.10 -15.44
N LYS A 752 -12.01 22.54 -14.24
CA LYS A 752 -10.73 22.28 -13.56
C LYS A 752 -10.22 20.91 -14.00
N VAL A 753 -8.96 20.85 -14.43
CA VAL A 753 -8.23 19.60 -14.71
C VAL A 753 -6.96 19.63 -13.86
N THR A 754 -6.73 18.61 -13.03
CA THR A 754 -5.55 18.55 -12.17
C THR A 754 -5.01 17.13 -12.01
N THR A 755 -3.69 17.01 -11.95
CA THR A 755 -2.99 15.78 -11.54
C THR A 755 -2.52 15.85 -10.10
N CYS A 756 -2.87 16.91 -9.35
CA CYS A 756 -2.60 16.95 -7.92
C CYS A 756 -3.58 16.02 -7.17
N HIS A 757 -3.16 14.77 -7.04
CA HIS A 757 -3.82 13.71 -6.29
C HIS A 757 -2.78 12.91 -5.48
N PRO A 758 -3.12 12.31 -4.32
CA PRO A 758 -2.17 11.55 -3.49
C PRO A 758 -1.51 10.33 -4.15
N ALA A 759 -2.02 9.87 -5.30
CA ALA A 759 -1.42 8.79 -6.10
C ALA A 759 -0.34 9.29 -7.08
N THR A 760 -0.23 10.59 -7.30
CA THR A 760 0.75 11.19 -8.20
C THR A 760 2.12 11.19 -7.55
N ASN A 761 3.11 10.57 -8.21
CA ASN A 761 4.44 10.30 -7.65
C ASN A 761 5.63 10.79 -8.50
N TYR A 762 5.37 11.59 -9.52
CA TYR A 762 6.35 12.20 -10.43
C TYR A 762 5.85 13.58 -10.86
N ASP A 763 6.74 14.42 -11.40
CA ASP A 763 6.36 15.77 -11.81
C ASP A 763 5.61 15.71 -13.15
N THR A 764 4.39 16.26 -13.20
CA THR A 764 3.43 16.06 -14.31
C THR A 764 3.27 17.30 -15.18
N ARG A 765 2.79 17.09 -16.41
CA ARG A 765 2.29 18.15 -17.29
C ARG A 765 0.95 17.74 -17.91
N ILE A 766 0.07 18.73 -18.10
CA ILE A 766 -1.28 18.52 -18.64
C ILE A 766 -1.47 19.37 -19.90
N HIS A 767 -2.12 18.80 -20.90
CA HIS A 767 -2.68 19.51 -22.05
C HIS A 767 -4.19 19.27 -22.12
N LEU A 768 -4.95 20.27 -22.52
CA LEU A 768 -6.40 20.23 -22.69
C LEU A 768 -6.75 20.73 -24.09
N ILE A 769 -7.35 19.86 -24.92
CA ILE A 769 -7.64 20.15 -26.33
C ILE A 769 -9.15 19.98 -26.54
N ASN A 770 -9.89 21.06 -26.83
CA ASN A 770 -11.26 20.91 -27.36
C ASN A 770 -11.17 20.56 -28.85
N ALA A 771 -11.32 19.28 -29.16
CA ALA A 771 -11.21 18.75 -30.51
C ALA A 771 -12.37 19.23 -31.42
N THR A 772 -13.55 19.49 -30.86
CA THR A 772 -14.70 20.03 -31.59
C THR A 772 -14.47 21.48 -32.02
N ALA A 773 -13.85 22.30 -31.16
CA ALA A 773 -13.56 23.71 -31.43
C ALA A 773 -12.19 23.96 -32.07
N GLN A 774 -11.32 22.95 -32.14
CA GLN A 774 -9.89 23.06 -32.49
C GLN A 774 -9.12 24.06 -31.63
N ASP A 775 -9.39 24.03 -30.32
CA ASP A 775 -8.82 24.92 -29.32
C ASP A 775 -7.93 24.12 -28.35
N THR A 776 -6.78 24.66 -27.96
CA THR A 776 -5.73 23.93 -27.22
C THR A 776 -5.10 24.79 -26.13
N ILE A 777 -5.34 24.40 -24.89
CA ILE A 777 -4.69 24.95 -23.69
C ILE A 777 -3.59 23.98 -23.27
N VAL A 778 -2.35 24.47 -23.16
CA VAL A 778 -1.20 23.69 -22.68
C VAL A 778 -0.70 24.28 -21.36
N ASN A 779 -0.48 23.45 -20.34
CA ASN A 779 0.02 23.95 -19.07
C ASN A 779 1.53 24.18 -19.09
N GLU A 780 2.01 25.18 -18.34
CA GLU A 780 3.44 25.35 -17.97
C GLU A 780 3.68 25.18 -16.46
N ASP A 781 2.63 25.06 -15.66
CA ASP A 781 2.73 24.69 -14.24
C ASP A 781 3.15 23.21 -14.10
N HIS A 782 4.36 23.03 -13.58
CA HIS A 782 4.97 21.77 -13.20
C HIS A 782 4.50 21.37 -11.79
N GLY A 783 3.49 20.52 -11.73
CA GLY A 783 2.96 19.96 -10.49
C GLY A 783 3.87 18.90 -9.95
N LEU A 784 4.37 19.14 -8.74
CA LEU A 784 5.26 18.23 -8.04
C LEU A 784 4.60 16.87 -7.80
N GLY A 785 5.39 15.79 -7.87
CA GLY A 785 5.02 14.43 -7.45
C GLY A 785 4.67 14.27 -5.96
N VAL A 786 4.45 15.37 -5.24
CA VAL A 786 3.85 15.47 -3.90
C VAL A 786 2.99 16.73 -3.83
N CYS A 787 1.67 16.57 -3.74
CA CYS A 787 0.65 17.62 -3.57
C CYS A 787 0.78 18.55 -2.35
N SER A 788 1.86 18.42 -1.61
CA SER A 788 2.08 19.06 -0.32
C SER A 788 3.51 19.54 -0.20
N ASN A 789 3.91 20.55 -0.99
CA ASN A 789 5.17 21.24 -0.78
C ASN A 789 5.02 22.76 -0.71
N ALA A 790 4.50 23.23 0.43
CA ALA A 790 4.42 24.65 0.77
C ALA A 790 5.80 25.31 1.02
N SER A 791 6.92 24.57 0.91
CA SER A 791 8.27 25.02 1.24
C SER A 791 8.80 26.16 0.37
N TYR A 792 8.18 26.43 -0.79
CA TYR A 792 8.48 27.58 -1.65
C TYR A 792 7.51 28.77 -1.47
N GLY A 793 6.58 28.72 -0.51
CA GLY A 793 5.79 29.86 -0.08
C GLY A 793 4.78 30.42 -1.09
N SER A 794 4.52 29.73 -2.21
CA SER A 794 3.63 30.21 -3.27
C SER A 794 2.89 29.04 -3.97
N PRO A 795 1.59 29.18 -4.28
CA PRO A 795 0.74 28.09 -4.82
C PRO A 795 0.93 27.89 -6.34
N GLN A 796 2.17 27.69 -6.77
CA GLN A 796 2.60 27.87 -8.17
C GLN A 796 2.92 26.56 -8.93
N TRP A 797 2.76 25.40 -8.28
CA TRP A 797 3.35 24.12 -8.70
C TRP A 797 2.40 22.94 -8.44
N LEU A 798 1.24 22.90 -9.12
CA LEU A 798 0.15 21.97 -8.84
C LEU A 798 -0.40 21.24 -10.08
N SER A 799 0.21 21.38 -11.27
CA SER A 799 -0.29 20.84 -12.56
C SER A 799 -1.80 21.01 -12.68
N THR A 800 -2.28 22.24 -12.58
CA THR A 800 -3.73 22.52 -12.60
C THR A 800 -4.08 23.51 -13.71
N ILE A 801 -4.95 23.09 -14.63
CA ILE A 801 -5.60 23.94 -15.64
C ILE A 801 -6.98 24.36 -15.12
N ILE A 802 -7.32 25.65 -15.26
CA ILE A 802 -8.68 26.16 -15.07
C ILE A 802 -9.18 26.72 -16.42
N ALA A 803 -9.85 25.89 -17.19
CA ALA A 803 -10.52 26.31 -18.42
C ALA A 803 -11.78 27.13 -18.10
N ARG A 804 -11.92 28.32 -18.68
CA ARG A 804 -13.10 29.20 -18.56
C ARG A 804 -13.94 29.11 -19.83
N GLY A 805 -15.24 28.81 -19.68
CA GLY A 805 -16.20 28.66 -20.76
C GLY A 805 -16.54 29.98 -21.45
N ILE A 806 -15.74 30.37 -22.46
CA ILE A 806 -15.87 31.65 -23.17
C ILE A 806 -15.65 31.43 -24.67
N ALA A 807 -16.57 31.90 -25.50
CA ALA A 807 -16.44 31.87 -26.94
C ALA A 807 -15.77 33.15 -27.48
N GLY A 808 -14.63 32.99 -28.15
CA GLY A 808 -14.09 34.00 -29.08
C GLY A 808 -13.04 34.97 -28.53
N SER A 809 -12.44 34.72 -27.38
CA SER A 809 -11.17 35.36 -27.02
C SER A 809 -10.01 34.72 -27.79
N ALA A 810 -9.08 35.53 -28.29
CA ALA A 810 -7.76 35.03 -28.68
C ALA A 810 -7.06 34.44 -27.44
N PRO A 811 -6.23 33.38 -27.57
CA PRO A 811 -5.55 32.77 -26.43
C PRO A 811 -4.79 33.84 -25.63
N MET A 812 -4.93 33.82 -24.31
CA MET A 812 -4.21 34.77 -23.48
C MET A 812 -2.71 34.48 -23.62
N GLY A 813 -1.98 35.44 -24.21
CA GLY A 813 -0.56 35.29 -24.51
C GLY A 813 0.26 34.91 -23.26
N PRO A 814 1.40 34.21 -23.43
CA PRO A 814 2.06 33.45 -22.37
C PRO A 814 2.44 34.34 -21.17
N ALA A 815 1.62 34.28 -20.12
CA ALA A 815 1.81 35.03 -18.89
C ALA A 815 2.49 34.12 -17.85
N ASN A 816 3.76 34.42 -17.54
CA ASN A 816 4.60 33.87 -16.48
C ASN A 816 4.48 32.37 -16.18
N VAL A 817 5.58 31.65 -16.40
CA VAL A 817 5.76 30.19 -16.29
C VAL A 817 5.31 29.56 -14.95
N PHE A 818 5.06 30.36 -13.90
CA PHE A 818 4.88 29.89 -12.51
C PHE A 818 3.62 30.44 -11.83
N SER A 819 2.45 30.33 -12.47
CA SER A 819 1.16 30.69 -11.85
C SER A 819 -0.01 29.88 -12.40
N LEU A 820 -1.03 29.63 -11.56
CA LEU A 820 -2.31 29.01 -11.92
C LEU A 820 -2.90 29.64 -13.20
N GLN A 821 -2.81 28.91 -14.31
CA GLN A 821 -3.29 29.38 -15.60
C GLN A 821 -4.80 29.18 -15.71
N ALA A 822 -5.52 30.31 -15.84
CA ALA A 822 -6.94 30.32 -16.11
C ALA A 822 -7.19 30.90 -17.51
N ASP A 823 -7.27 30.02 -18.51
CA ASP A 823 -7.38 30.38 -19.93
C ASP A 823 -8.81 30.14 -20.46
N SER A 824 -9.16 30.80 -21.57
CA SER A 824 -10.48 30.66 -22.21
C SER A 824 -10.52 29.48 -23.17
N VAL A 825 -11.58 28.67 -23.09
CA VAL A 825 -11.92 27.64 -24.08
C VAL A 825 -13.43 27.52 -24.17
N VAL A 826 -13.93 27.11 -25.33
CA VAL A 826 -15.35 26.81 -25.51
C VAL A 826 -15.70 25.52 -24.75
N LEU A 827 -16.79 25.52 -23.96
CA LEU A 827 -17.26 24.38 -23.16
C LEU A 827 -18.77 24.14 -23.38
N ARG A 828 -19.15 23.63 -24.55
CA ARG A 828 -20.56 23.35 -24.89
C ARG A 828 -20.93 21.89 -24.62
N GLN A 829 -22.21 21.64 -24.36
CA GLN A 829 -22.75 20.29 -24.29
C GLN A 829 -22.45 19.53 -25.60
N GLY A 830 -21.86 18.34 -25.49
CA GLY A 830 -21.47 17.53 -26.64
C GLY A 830 -20.10 17.86 -27.26
N ASP A 831 -19.39 18.89 -26.79
CA ASP A 831 -17.98 19.09 -27.19
C ASP A 831 -17.12 17.91 -26.71
N VAL A 832 -16.17 17.49 -27.55
CA VAL A 832 -15.22 16.42 -27.25
C VAL A 832 -13.88 17.04 -26.90
N LEU A 833 -13.41 16.80 -25.68
CA LEU A 833 -12.14 17.29 -25.18
C LEU A 833 -11.18 16.12 -25.03
N TYR A 834 -9.92 16.29 -25.43
CA TYR A 834 -8.82 15.44 -24.99
C TYR A 834 -8.12 16.07 -23.79
N VAL A 835 -7.76 15.24 -22.82
CA VAL A 835 -6.82 15.58 -21.76
C VAL A 835 -5.60 14.70 -21.96
N VAL A 836 -4.42 15.30 -22.10
CA VAL A 836 -3.16 14.56 -22.18
C VAL A 836 -2.40 14.77 -20.88
N VAL A 837 -1.91 13.69 -20.28
CA VAL A 837 -1.01 13.71 -19.12
C VAL A 837 0.33 13.14 -19.53
N GLU A 838 1.39 13.93 -19.41
CA GLU A 838 2.79 13.52 -19.59
C GLU A 838 3.61 13.84 -18.32
N GLY A 839 4.91 13.52 -18.33
CA GLY A 839 5.84 13.92 -17.27
C GLY A 839 6.65 15.17 -17.58
N PHE A 840 7.40 15.65 -16.60
CA PHE A 840 8.42 16.67 -16.83
C PHE A 840 9.71 16.03 -17.36
N GLY A 841 10.20 16.51 -18.51
CA GLY A 841 11.47 16.04 -19.08
C GLY A 841 11.37 14.60 -19.56
N THR A 842 11.84 13.65 -18.76
CA THR A 842 11.74 12.20 -19.02
C THR A 842 11.09 11.45 -17.86
N GLU A 843 10.39 12.15 -16.96
CA GLU A 843 9.71 11.55 -15.81
C GLU A 843 8.46 10.76 -16.25
N GLN A 844 8.16 9.70 -15.50
CA GLN A 844 7.02 8.83 -15.74
C GLN A 844 6.67 8.11 -14.44
N GLY A 845 5.40 7.79 -14.23
CA GLY A 845 4.97 7.19 -12.97
C GLY A 845 3.47 7.01 -12.89
N VAL A 846 2.94 6.93 -11.67
CA VAL A 846 1.50 6.86 -11.38
C VAL A 846 1.01 8.28 -11.14
N PHE A 847 -0.20 8.59 -11.61
CA PHE A 847 -0.90 9.85 -11.37
C PHE A 847 -2.37 9.61 -11.04
N GLY A 848 -2.96 10.51 -10.25
CA GLY A 848 -4.41 10.66 -10.20
C GLY A 848 -4.84 11.90 -10.95
N LEU A 849 -5.72 11.74 -11.93
CA LEU A 849 -6.31 12.81 -12.72
C LEU A 849 -7.71 13.09 -12.18
N GLU A 850 -7.89 14.26 -11.58
CA GLU A 850 -9.20 14.79 -11.18
C GLU A 850 -9.68 15.83 -12.19
N ILE A 851 -10.94 15.71 -12.60
CA ILE A 851 -11.57 16.67 -13.51
C ILE A 851 -12.91 17.07 -12.94
N THR A 852 -13.14 18.38 -12.81
CA THR A 852 -14.37 18.95 -12.27
C THR A 852 -14.88 20.06 -13.17
N GLY A 853 -16.04 19.81 -13.80
CA GLY A 853 -16.82 20.82 -14.49
C GLY A 853 -17.73 21.57 -13.53
N TYR A 854 -17.92 22.87 -13.76
CA TYR A 854 -18.79 23.73 -12.96
C TYR A 854 -19.76 24.48 -13.88
N ARG A 855 -21.04 24.52 -13.50
CA ARG A 855 -22.08 25.39 -14.07
C ARG A 855 -22.87 26.03 -12.93
N VAL A 856 -22.98 27.34 -12.94
CA VAL A 856 -23.81 28.07 -11.97
C VAL A 856 -25.27 27.70 -12.21
N ARG A 857 -26.04 27.45 -11.14
CA ARG A 857 -27.50 27.21 -11.21
C ARG A 857 -28.24 28.35 -10.52
N PRO A 858 -28.43 29.51 -11.18
CA PRO A 858 -29.19 30.62 -10.62
C PRO A 858 -30.68 30.26 -10.52
N THR A 859 -31.40 30.87 -9.58
CA THR A 859 -32.84 30.69 -9.38
C THR A 859 -33.61 31.97 -9.69
N LEU A 860 -34.80 31.82 -10.26
CA LEU A 860 -35.75 32.92 -10.46
C LEU A 860 -36.77 32.95 -9.33
N ALA A 861 -37.12 34.15 -8.89
CA ALA A 861 -38.13 34.39 -7.87
C ALA A 861 -38.97 35.61 -8.26
N ILE A 862 -40.29 35.42 -8.34
CA ILE A 862 -41.29 36.47 -8.52
C ILE A 862 -41.69 37.00 -7.15
N SER A 863 -41.66 38.32 -7.02
CA SER A 863 -42.11 39.08 -5.86
C SER A 863 -43.25 40.03 -6.25
N GLY A 864 -43.94 40.59 -5.26
CA GLY A 864 -45.11 41.47 -5.47
C GLY A 864 -46.45 40.76 -5.57
N ALA A 865 -46.49 39.42 -5.66
CA ALA A 865 -47.74 38.66 -5.61
C ALA A 865 -48.40 38.75 -4.21
N PRO A 866 -49.72 39.01 -4.12
CA PRO A 866 -50.42 39.09 -2.83
C PRO A 866 -50.52 37.72 -2.16
N ALA A 867 -50.40 37.69 -0.82
CA ALA A 867 -50.45 36.46 -0.03
C ALA A 867 -51.87 35.87 0.17
N GLY A 868 -52.89 36.52 -0.38
CA GLY A 868 -54.30 36.12 -0.31
C GLY A 868 -55.06 36.66 -1.53
N SER A 869 -56.37 36.42 -1.60
CA SER A 869 -57.18 36.98 -2.67
C SER A 869 -57.28 38.51 -2.57
N VAL A 870 -57.43 39.16 -3.72
CA VAL A 870 -57.56 40.63 -3.83
C VAL A 870 -58.89 40.99 -4.46
N CYS A 871 -59.49 42.09 -4.03
CA CYS A 871 -60.74 42.55 -4.62
C CYS A 871 -60.53 43.14 -6.03
N MET A 872 -61.51 42.96 -6.94
CA MET A 872 -61.49 43.49 -8.32
C MET A 872 -61.25 45.01 -8.44
N SER A 873 -61.43 45.78 -7.36
CA SER A 873 -61.18 47.23 -7.30
C SER A 873 -59.73 47.62 -6.97
N ALA A 874 -58.86 46.66 -6.64
CA ALA A 874 -57.42 46.91 -6.57
C ALA A 874 -56.87 47.18 -7.98
N GLY A 875 -56.09 48.25 -8.13
CA GLY A 875 -55.52 48.65 -9.42
C GLY A 875 -54.48 47.67 -9.97
N SER A 876 -53.75 48.09 -11.02
CA SER A 876 -52.70 47.27 -11.66
C SER A 876 -51.73 46.71 -10.63
N LEU A 877 -51.63 45.38 -10.57
CA LEU A 877 -50.63 44.69 -9.75
C LEU A 877 -49.28 44.77 -10.46
N THR A 878 -48.21 45.00 -9.71
CA THR A 878 -46.83 44.93 -10.23
C THR A 878 -46.15 43.70 -9.65
N LEU A 879 -45.58 42.88 -10.53
CA LEU A 879 -44.74 41.74 -10.18
C LEU A 879 -43.29 42.04 -10.59
N ASP A 880 -42.35 41.67 -9.73
CA ASP A 880 -40.91 41.85 -9.97
C ASP A 880 -40.20 40.50 -9.87
N ALA A 881 -39.63 40.04 -10.98
CA ALA A 881 -38.81 38.84 -11.06
C ALA A 881 -37.34 39.19 -10.86
N THR A 882 -36.67 38.61 -9.85
CA THR A 882 -35.34 39.04 -9.41
C THR A 882 -34.28 37.94 -9.50
N THR A 883 -33.39 38.04 -10.50
CA THR A 883 -32.18 37.21 -10.60
C THR A 883 -31.02 37.98 -11.23
N PRO A 884 -29.80 37.94 -10.67
CA PRO A 884 -28.62 38.49 -11.32
C PRO A 884 -28.31 37.82 -12.66
N GLY A 885 -27.96 38.60 -13.69
CA GLY A 885 -27.47 38.11 -14.98
C GLY A 885 -28.52 37.80 -16.04
N VAL A 886 -29.82 37.87 -15.73
CA VAL A 886 -30.89 37.70 -16.74
C VAL A 886 -30.86 38.87 -17.74
N GLY A 887 -30.69 38.55 -19.03
CA GLY A 887 -30.62 39.52 -20.11
C GLY A 887 -31.98 39.90 -20.70
N THR A 888 -32.94 38.95 -20.70
CA THR A 888 -34.31 39.15 -21.20
C THR A 888 -35.30 38.32 -20.38
N TYR A 889 -36.49 38.86 -20.15
CA TYR A 889 -37.61 38.15 -19.53
C TYR A 889 -38.69 37.83 -20.56
N GLU A 890 -39.58 36.90 -20.24
CA GLU A 890 -40.84 36.66 -20.94
C GLU A 890 -41.92 36.35 -19.89
N TRP A 891 -43.04 37.08 -19.92
CA TRP A 891 -44.15 36.85 -18.99
C TRP A 891 -45.27 36.07 -19.66
N VAL A 892 -45.81 35.07 -18.95
CA VAL A 892 -46.88 34.19 -19.41
C VAL A 892 -48.03 34.23 -18.40
N VAL A 893 -49.25 34.50 -18.85
CA VAL A 893 -50.46 34.55 -18.01
C VAL A 893 -51.43 33.48 -18.49
N ASN A 894 -51.86 32.59 -17.60
CA ASN A 894 -52.75 31.46 -17.89
C ASN A 894 -52.32 30.63 -19.13
N GLY A 895 -51.01 30.40 -19.26
CA GLY A 895 -50.41 29.63 -20.36
C GLY A 895 -50.20 30.41 -21.66
N ASN A 896 -50.61 31.67 -21.76
CA ASN A 896 -50.42 32.52 -22.94
C ASN A 896 -49.27 33.51 -22.72
N LEU A 897 -48.32 33.56 -23.67
CA LEU A 897 -47.24 34.55 -23.68
C LEU A 897 -47.81 35.97 -23.83
N VAL A 898 -47.28 36.92 -23.06
CA VAL A 898 -47.62 38.34 -23.13
C VAL A 898 -46.63 39.07 -24.05
N PRO A 899 -47.01 39.46 -25.28
CA PRO A 899 -46.07 40.06 -26.22
C PRO A 899 -45.55 41.41 -25.71
N GLY A 900 -44.23 41.59 -25.77
CA GLY A 900 -43.56 42.85 -25.37
C GLY A 900 -43.27 42.99 -23.86
N ALA A 901 -43.76 42.09 -23.01
CA ALA A 901 -43.39 42.06 -21.59
C ALA A 901 -42.03 41.37 -21.42
N ASN A 902 -40.93 42.09 -21.68
CA ASN A 902 -39.57 41.54 -21.70
C ASN A 902 -38.63 42.04 -20.59
N THR A 903 -39.18 42.79 -19.62
CA THR A 903 -38.49 43.36 -18.47
C THR A 903 -38.68 42.54 -17.19
N ALA A 904 -37.78 42.73 -16.22
CA ALA A 904 -37.85 42.12 -14.88
C ALA A 904 -39.13 42.47 -14.11
N THR A 905 -39.70 43.64 -14.39
CA THR A 905 -40.97 44.12 -13.83
C THR A 905 -42.10 43.92 -14.84
N TYR A 906 -43.26 43.45 -14.37
CA TYR A 906 -44.49 43.32 -15.16
C TYR A 906 -45.70 43.85 -14.39
N ALA A 907 -46.35 44.88 -14.94
CA ALA A 907 -47.61 45.41 -14.44
C ALA A 907 -48.79 44.74 -15.18
N LEU A 908 -49.73 44.17 -14.44
CA LEU A 908 -50.88 43.45 -14.98
C LEU A 908 -52.20 43.85 -14.32
N SER A 909 -53.28 43.75 -15.10
CA SER A 909 -54.66 43.88 -14.63
C SER A 909 -55.36 42.56 -14.88
N LEU A 910 -56.03 42.04 -13.84
CA LEU A 910 -56.69 40.73 -13.85
C LEU A 910 -58.21 40.89 -13.68
N VAL A 911 -58.96 39.97 -14.27
CA VAL A 911 -60.42 39.83 -14.08
C VAL A 911 -60.69 38.89 -12.90
N PRO A 912 -61.94 38.77 -12.40
CA PRO A 912 -62.26 37.81 -11.35
C PRO A 912 -61.91 36.37 -11.72
N GLY A 913 -61.34 35.63 -10.76
CA GLY A 913 -60.91 34.25 -10.92
C GLY A 913 -59.47 34.00 -10.44
N THR A 914 -59.00 32.77 -10.61
CA THR A 914 -57.63 32.37 -10.27
C THR A 914 -56.75 32.40 -11.53
N HIS A 915 -55.65 33.13 -11.46
CA HIS A 915 -54.68 33.30 -12.53
C HIS A 915 -53.32 32.72 -12.15
N THR A 916 -52.70 32.01 -13.09
CA THR A 916 -51.31 31.56 -12.97
C THR A 916 -50.43 32.49 -13.80
N VAL A 917 -49.44 33.11 -13.15
CA VAL A 917 -48.46 33.97 -13.81
C VAL A 917 -47.09 33.33 -13.71
N VAL A 918 -46.40 33.21 -14.84
CA VAL A 918 -45.08 32.62 -14.97
C VAL A 918 -44.14 33.68 -15.53
N ALA A 919 -42.98 33.86 -14.90
CA ALA A 919 -41.87 34.59 -15.47
C ALA A 919 -40.87 33.58 -16.00
N HIS A 920 -40.45 33.72 -17.26
CA HIS A 920 -39.25 33.10 -17.78
C HIS A 920 -38.13 34.13 -17.84
N GLY A 921 -36.91 33.75 -17.44
CA GLY A 921 -35.72 34.59 -17.53
C GLY A 921 -34.65 33.88 -18.33
N ILE A 922 -34.01 34.56 -19.29
CA ILE A 922 -32.93 34.01 -20.11
C ILE A 922 -31.61 34.66 -19.69
N ILE A 923 -30.64 33.84 -19.27
CA ILE A 923 -29.27 34.28 -18.97
C ILE A 923 -28.39 33.91 -20.18
N PRO A 924 -27.81 34.89 -20.90
CA PRO A 924 -26.94 34.61 -22.04
C PRO A 924 -25.60 34.01 -21.56
N SER A 925 -25.18 32.88 -22.13
CA SER A 925 -23.90 32.24 -21.80
C SER A 925 -22.77 32.72 -22.69
N TYR A 926 -21.59 32.94 -22.10
CA TYR A 926 -20.37 33.26 -22.85
C TYR A 926 -19.92 32.13 -23.80
N ASN A 927 -20.36 30.88 -23.60
CA ASN A 927 -20.14 29.78 -24.54
C ASN A 927 -20.97 29.87 -25.83
N GLY A 928 -21.95 30.78 -25.88
CA GLY A 928 -22.87 31.02 -26.99
C GLY A 928 -24.31 30.58 -26.71
N PRO A 929 -25.26 30.89 -27.62
CA PRO A 929 -26.70 30.79 -27.34
C PRO A 929 -27.22 29.41 -26.95
N VAL A 930 -26.57 28.33 -27.42
CA VAL A 930 -26.90 26.94 -27.09
C VAL A 930 -26.71 26.61 -25.60
N CYS A 931 -25.96 27.45 -24.88
CA CYS A 931 -25.64 27.30 -23.47
C CYS A 931 -26.40 28.27 -22.56
N ASN A 932 -27.33 29.07 -23.08
CA ASN A 932 -28.13 30.00 -22.27
C ASN A 932 -28.95 29.24 -21.22
N ASP A 933 -28.97 29.74 -19.98
CA ASP A 933 -29.88 29.22 -18.97
C ASP A 933 -31.27 29.82 -19.16
N THR A 934 -32.29 28.97 -19.10
CA THR A 934 -33.69 29.37 -19.06
C THR A 934 -34.24 29.08 -17.67
N LEU A 935 -34.58 30.14 -16.95
CA LEU A 935 -35.12 30.10 -15.61
C LEU A 935 -36.63 30.30 -15.65
N ARG A 936 -37.32 29.75 -14.66
CA ARG A 936 -38.77 29.87 -14.51
C ARG A 936 -39.12 30.01 -13.03
N ASP A 937 -40.08 30.89 -12.74
CA ASP A 937 -40.85 30.85 -11.49
C ASP A 937 -42.35 31.01 -11.79
N THR A 938 -43.22 30.65 -10.84
CA THR A 938 -44.67 30.60 -11.04
C THR A 938 -45.42 31.01 -9.78
N VAL A 939 -46.26 32.04 -9.89
CA VAL A 939 -47.15 32.51 -8.83
C VAL A 939 -48.61 32.33 -9.22
N THR A 940 -49.47 32.16 -8.20
CA THR A 940 -50.92 32.08 -8.37
C THR A 940 -51.56 33.29 -7.68
N ILE A 941 -52.45 33.98 -8.38
CA ILE A 941 -53.14 35.18 -7.90
C ILE A 941 -54.64 34.93 -8.05
N THR A 942 -55.42 35.15 -6.98
CA THR A 942 -56.88 35.04 -7.01
C THR A 942 -57.51 36.42 -6.85
N VAL A 943 -58.41 36.77 -7.77
CA VAL A 943 -59.16 38.03 -7.75
C VAL A 943 -60.62 37.74 -7.45
N ASP A 944 -61.14 38.29 -6.36
CA ASP A 944 -62.52 38.12 -5.94
C ASP A 944 -63.44 39.12 -6.67
N PRO A 945 -64.66 38.72 -7.08
CA PRO A 945 -65.62 39.60 -7.72
C PRO A 945 -66.21 40.62 -6.72
N LEU A 946 -66.60 41.80 -7.23
CA LEU A 946 -67.37 42.75 -6.44
C LEU A 946 -68.75 42.15 -6.06
N PRO A 947 -69.31 42.46 -4.89
CA PRO A 947 -70.54 41.81 -4.41
C PRO A 947 -71.79 42.25 -5.16
N ASP A 948 -71.78 43.36 -5.91
CA ASP A 948 -72.94 43.89 -6.66
C ASP A 948 -74.17 44.03 -5.76
N ALA A 949 -74.04 44.88 -4.73
CA ALA A 949 -75.06 45.04 -3.70
C ALA A 949 -76.29 45.83 -4.21
N GLY A 950 -77.49 45.24 -4.08
CA GLY A 950 -78.75 45.92 -4.37
C GLY A 950 -79.88 45.56 -3.39
N ILE A 951 -80.72 46.53 -3.01
CA ILE A 951 -81.88 46.33 -2.14
C ILE A 951 -83.15 46.20 -3.00
N GLN A 952 -83.86 45.09 -2.83
CA GLN A 952 -85.10 44.77 -3.52
C GLN A 952 -86.29 44.80 -2.56
N VAL A 953 -87.43 45.35 -3.00
CA VAL A 953 -88.73 45.25 -2.30
C VAL A 953 -89.74 44.64 -3.27
N GLY A 954 -90.41 43.57 -2.84
CA GLY A 954 -91.23 42.75 -3.74
C GLY A 954 -90.42 42.22 -4.92
N SER A 955 -90.80 42.60 -6.15
CA SER A 955 -90.10 42.23 -7.39
C SER A 955 -89.22 43.35 -7.98
N THR A 956 -89.03 44.46 -7.26
CA THR A 956 -88.36 45.67 -7.78
C THR A 956 -87.07 45.94 -6.99
N THR A 957 -85.93 45.92 -7.68
CA THR A 957 -84.65 46.40 -7.13
C THR A 957 -84.59 47.93 -7.21
N TYR A 958 -84.15 48.56 -6.12
CA TYR A 958 -84.03 50.01 -6.02
C TYR A 958 -82.57 50.44 -6.24
N PRO A 959 -82.32 51.56 -6.94
CA PRO A 959 -80.98 52.14 -7.01
C PRO A 959 -80.49 52.64 -5.65
N ASN A 960 -79.17 52.62 -5.44
CA ASN A 960 -78.55 53.17 -4.24
C ASN A 960 -78.90 54.65 -4.03
N GLY A 961 -79.35 54.99 -2.83
CA GLY A 961 -79.85 56.30 -2.43
C GLY A 961 -81.28 56.62 -2.88
N ALA A 962 -82.02 55.68 -3.46
CA ALA A 962 -83.43 55.88 -3.82
C ALA A 962 -84.34 55.95 -2.58
N THR A 963 -85.60 56.36 -2.81
CA THR A 963 -86.65 56.37 -1.78
C THR A 963 -87.77 55.42 -2.16
N TYR A 964 -88.10 54.50 -1.25
CA TYR A 964 -89.28 53.64 -1.28
C TYR A 964 -90.37 54.21 -0.36
N THR A 965 -91.62 54.28 -0.82
CA THR A 965 -92.76 54.78 -0.04
C THR A 965 -93.65 53.63 0.44
N LEU A 966 -93.94 53.62 1.74
CA LEU A 966 -94.78 52.63 2.42
C LEU A 966 -95.95 53.32 3.12
N SER A 967 -97.15 52.73 3.10
CA SER A 967 -98.34 53.33 3.72
C SER A 967 -99.22 52.31 4.41
N GLY A 968 -99.80 52.67 5.55
CA GLY A 968 -100.66 51.79 6.35
C GLY A 968 -101.63 52.50 7.29
N THR A 969 -102.37 51.70 8.06
CA THR A 969 -103.37 52.16 9.02
C THR A 969 -103.07 51.50 10.36
N GLY A 970 -102.66 52.28 11.36
CA GLY A 970 -102.11 51.78 12.62
C GLY A 970 -100.62 51.40 12.54
N SER A 971 -100.23 50.54 11.60
CA SER A 971 -98.83 50.19 11.29
C SER A 971 -98.67 49.73 9.85
N ALA A 972 -97.42 49.62 9.37
CA ALA A 972 -97.07 49.06 8.06
C ALA A 972 -95.83 48.16 8.16
N SER A 973 -95.85 46.97 7.55
CA SER A 973 -94.75 46.00 7.56
C SER A 973 -94.22 45.78 6.15
N GLU A 974 -92.90 45.60 6.00
CA GLU A 974 -92.28 45.35 4.70
C GLU A 974 -91.09 44.37 4.79
N THR A 975 -90.84 43.67 3.68
CA THR A 975 -89.71 42.74 3.46
C THR A 975 -88.74 43.30 2.43
N PHE A 976 -87.53 43.63 2.88
CA PHE A 976 -86.40 43.99 2.03
C PHE A 976 -85.59 42.74 1.73
N ILE A 977 -85.12 42.57 0.49
CA ILE A 977 -84.37 41.40 0.01
C ILE A 977 -83.05 41.88 -0.58
N ALA A 978 -81.96 41.17 -0.31
CA ALA A 978 -80.67 41.44 -0.92
C ALA A 978 -80.66 40.83 -2.32
N SER A 979 -80.59 41.68 -3.33
CA SER A 979 -80.34 41.31 -4.72
C SER A 979 -78.86 41.50 -5.06
N SER A 980 -78.35 40.62 -5.92
CA SER A 980 -77.01 40.72 -6.52
C SER A 980 -76.96 39.83 -7.76
N SER A 981 -76.17 40.22 -8.77
CA SER A 981 -75.83 39.35 -9.91
C SER A 981 -74.75 38.30 -9.58
N VAL A 982 -74.12 38.37 -8.40
CA VAL A 982 -73.01 37.52 -7.98
C VAL A 982 -73.42 36.55 -6.85
N SER A 983 -73.09 35.27 -7.02
CA SER A 983 -73.38 34.22 -6.03
C SER A 983 -72.29 34.14 -4.95
N GLY A 984 -72.65 33.63 -3.77
CA GLY A 984 -71.71 33.41 -2.66
C GLY A 984 -71.51 34.60 -1.71
N ASN A 985 -72.18 35.72 -1.96
CA ASN A 985 -72.16 36.88 -1.05
C ASN A 985 -72.71 36.54 0.35
N SER A 986 -72.15 37.21 1.35
CA SER A 986 -72.70 37.33 2.70
C SER A 986 -73.31 38.72 2.91
N TYR A 987 -74.41 38.80 3.65
CA TYR A 987 -75.24 40.01 3.77
C TYR A 987 -75.51 40.39 5.23
N SER A 988 -75.43 41.69 5.53
CA SER A 988 -75.89 42.29 6.78
C SER A 988 -76.64 43.59 6.55
N TRP A 989 -77.54 43.93 7.47
CA TRP A 989 -78.50 45.02 7.33
C TRP A 989 -78.52 45.89 8.58
N ALA A 990 -78.69 47.20 8.38
CA ALA A 990 -78.94 48.15 9.45
C ALA A 990 -79.98 49.20 9.02
N LEU A 991 -81.07 49.30 9.79
CA LEU A 991 -82.13 50.28 9.62
C LEU A 991 -81.95 51.41 10.66
N TYR A 992 -82.07 52.65 10.21
CA TYR A 992 -81.86 53.86 10.99
C TYR A 992 -83.09 54.78 10.94
N SER A 993 -83.34 55.48 12.05
CA SER A 993 -84.22 56.64 12.12
C SER A 993 -83.35 57.87 12.41
N GLY A 994 -83.21 58.76 11.44
CA GLY A 994 -82.12 59.76 11.47
C GLY A 994 -80.76 59.06 11.54
N SER A 995 -79.94 59.40 12.54
CA SER A 995 -78.63 58.78 12.78
C SER A 995 -78.64 57.58 13.73
N THR A 996 -79.80 57.22 14.33
CA THR A 996 -79.87 56.14 15.32
C THR A 996 -80.29 54.83 14.65
N SER A 997 -79.51 53.77 14.79
CA SER A 997 -79.92 52.44 14.34
C SER A 997 -81.06 51.93 15.23
N ILE A 998 -82.16 51.54 14.61
CA ILE A 998 -83.38 51.04 15.27
C ILE A 998 -83.60 49.54 15.07
N ALA A 999 -82.91 48.93 14.12
CA ALA A 999 -82.86 47.49 13.90
C ALA A 999 -81.65 47.09 13.04
N THR A 1000 -81.20 45.86 13.20
CA THR A 1000 -80.16 45.23 12.38
C THR A 1000 -80.57 43.80 12.01
N GLY A 1001 -79.94 43.22 11.00
CA GLY A 1001 -80.20 41.84 10.59
C GLY A 1001 -79.07 41.25 9.74
N THR A 1002 -79.16 39.95 9.46
CA THR A 1002 -78.19 39.22 8.62
C THR A 1002 -78.92 38.24 7.70
N GLY A 1003 -78.28 37.88 6.59
CA GLY A 1003 -78.85 37.00 5.56
C GLY A 1003 -79.62 37.75 4.47
N GLY A 1004 -80.16 37.01 3.50
CA GLY A 1004 -80.68 37.55 2.24
C GLY A 1004 -81.99 38.36 2.33
N SER A 1005 -82.60 38.50 3.50
CA SER A 1005 -83.83 39.28 3.68
C SER A 1005 -83.91 39.94 5.06
N PHE A 1006 -84.39 41.17 5.10
CA PHE A 1006 -84.61 41.97 6.30
C PHE A 1006 -86.09 42.38 6.39
N ASN A 1007 -86.75 42.04 7.50
CA ASN A 1007 -88.17 42.28 7.72
C ASN A 1007 -88.34 43.32 8.83
N TYR A 1008 -89.17 44.36 8.62
CA TYR A 1008 -89.44 45.35 9.66
C TYR A 1008 -90.89 45.84 9.66
N THR A 1009 -91.37 46.30 10.83
CA THR A 1009 -92.72 46.87 11.01
C THR A 1009 -92.61 48.27 11.58
N PHE A 1010 -93.07 49.24 10.80
CA PHE A 1010 -93.09 50.65 11.11
C PHE A 1010 -94.42 51.04 11.76
N ASN A 1011 -94.36 51.53 13.00
CA ASN A 1011 -95.53 51.94 13.78
C ASN A 1011 -95.72 53.47 13.82
N THR A 1012 -94.80 54.22 13.21
CA THR A 1012 -94.77 55.69 13.20
C THR A 1012 -94.50 56.15 11.77
N ALA A 1013 -95.12 57.26 11.36
CA ALA A 1013 -94.82 57.90 10.08
C ALA A 1013 -93.45 58.62 10.16
N GLY A 1014 -92.70 58.61 9.05
CA GLY A 1014 -91.38 59.24 8.96
C GLY A 1014 -90.45 58.58 7.93
N LEU A 1015 -89.30 59.23 7.70
CA LEU A 1015 -88.25 58.76 6.80
C LEU A 1015 -87.18 57.96 7.57
N TYR A 1016 -86.92 56.76 7.10
CA TYR A 1016 -85.92 55.82 7.63
C TYR A 1016 -84.83 55.55 6.59
N THR A 1017 -83.66 55.08 7.01
CA THR A 1017 -82.55 54.72 6.12
C THR A 1017 -82.18 53.26 6.35
N LEU A 1018 -82.30 52.41 5.33
CA LEU A 1018 -81.85 51.02 5.36
C LEU A 1018 -80.53 50.90 4.62
N VAL A 1019 -79.51 50.32 5.26
CA VAL A 1019 -78.21 50.02 4.66
C VAL A 1019 -78.03 48.51 4.57
N LEU A 1020 -77.70 48.02 3.38
CA LEU A 1020 -77.23 46.66 3.10
C LEU A 1020 -75.70 46.70 2.97
N THR A 1021 -75.01 45.80 3.66
CA THR A 1021 -73.59 45.51 3.44
C THR A 1021 -73.46 44.10 2.87
N SER A 1022 -72.81 44.00 1.70
CA SER A 1022 -72.56 42.74 0.98
C SER A 1022 -71.06 42.47 0.92
N THR A 1023 -70.63 41.24 1.21
CA THR A 1023 -69.21 40.85 1.20
C THR A 1023 -69.00 39.56 0.41
N ASN A 1024 -68.01 39.55 -0.49
CA ASN A 1024 -67.58 38.42 -1.31
C ASN A 1024 -66.05 38.32 -1.27
N GLY A 1025 -65.52 37.32 -0.57
CA GLY A 1025 -64.07 37.19 -0.35
C GLY A 1025 -63.47 38.48 0.25
N ALA A 1026 -62.46 39.03 -0.41
CA ALA A 1026 -61.81 40.29 -0.06
C ALA A 1026 -62.61 41.55 -0.45
N CYS A 1027 -63.70 41.45 -1.23
CA CYS A 1027 -64.55 42.57 -1.62
C CYS A 1027 -65.69 42.83 -0.63
N THR A 1028 -66.00 44.10 -0.37
CA THR A 1028 -67.19 44.53 0.39
C THR A 1028 -67.79 45.78 -0.24
N GLU A 1029 -69.12 45.84 -0.30
CA GLU A 1029 -69.90 46.91 -0.92
C GLU A 1029 -71.15 47.24 -0.08
N TYR A 1030 -71.67 48.46 -0.25
CA TYR A 1030 -72.79 48.98 0.53
C TYR A 1030 -73.88 49.54 -0.40
N ASP A 1031 -75.12 49.14 -0.16
CA ASP A 1031 -76.30 49.74 -0.78
C ASP A 1031 -77.19 50.41 0.27
N THR A 1032 -77.90 51.48 -0.08
CA THR A 1032 -78.72 52.28 0.83
C THR A 1032 -80.08 52.62 0.22
N LEU A 1033 -81.16 52.34 0.94
CA LEU A 1033 -82.53 52.66 0.55
C LEU A 1033 -83.20 53.52 1.63
N TYR A 1034 -83.72 54.68 1.25
CA TYR A 1034 -84.57 55.48 2.14
C TYR A 1034 -86.01 54.95 2.11
N VAL A 1035 -86.67 54.87 3.26
CA VAL A 1035 -88.02 54.32 3.41
C VAL A 1035 -88.92 55.38 4.05
N ASP A 1036 -89.83 55.95 3.26
CA ASP A 1036 -90.76 57.00 3.70
C ASP A 1036 -92.13 56.39 4.05
N VAL A 1037 -92.50 56.48 5.33
CA VAL A 1037 -93.67 55.77 5.90
C VAL A 1037 -94.78 56.75 6.23
N THR A 1038 -96.00 56.48 5.75
CA THR A 1038 -97.22 57.23 6.08
C THR A 1038 -98.25 56.35 6.81
N ILE A 1039 -98.74 56.79 7.97
CA ILE A 1039 -99.75 56.08 8.77
C ILE A 1039 -101.00 56.95 8.97
N THR A 1040 -102.19 56.41 8.69
CA THR A 1040 -103.49 57.11 8.86
C THR A 1040 -104.38 56.48 9.95
N THR A 1041 -105.34 57.25 10.49
CA THR A 1041 -106.29 56.79 11.53
C THR A 1041 -107.68 57.41 11.34
N SER A 1042 -108.76 56.68 11.65
CA SER A 1042 -110.13 57.23 11.64
C SER A 1042 -111.08 56.63 12.69
N LEU A 1043 -111.86 57.53 13.30
CA LEU A 1043 -113.06 57.38 14.15
C LEU A 1043 -113.11 56.33 15.29
N LEU A 1044 -113.07 56.87 16.52
CA LEU A 1044 -113.36 56.16 17.78
C LEU A 1044 -114.85 55.82 17.92
N SER A 1045 -115.17 54.53 18.13
CA SER A 1045 -116.38 54.11 18.83
C SER A 1045 -116.01 53.60 20.23
N ARG A 1046 -116.76 54.01 21.26
CA ARG A 1046 -116.44 53.70 22.67
C ARG A 1046 -117.66 53.16 23.40
N ALA A 1047 -117.63 51.86 23.66
CA ALA A 1047 -118.76 51.04 24.13
C ALA A 1047 -119.21 51.35 25.57
N GLY A 1048 -120.46 50.95 25.88
CA GLY A 1048 -121.06 50.93 27.21
C GLY A 1048 -122.40 51.66 27.28
N ALA A 1049 -123.44 50.98 27.77
CA ALA A 1049 -124.80 51.50 28.02
C ALA A 1049 -125.06 51.67 29.53
N PHE A 1050 -126.16 52.33 29.91
CA PHE A 1050 -126.55 52.45 31.32
C PHE A 1050 -127.23 51.17 31.83
N SER A 1051 -127.25 50.97 33.16
CA SER A 1051 -127.93 49.83 33.79
C SER A 1051 -128.63 50.26 35.09
N VAL A 1052 -129.78 49.68 35.39
CA VAL A 1052 -130.60 49.99 36.58
C VAL A 1052 -130.92 48.68 37.29
N MET A 1053 -130.52 48.55 38.56
CA MET A 1053 -130.64 47.28 39.30
C MET A 1053 -130.86 47.47 40.82
N PRO A 1054 -131.68 46.62 41.47
CA PRO A 1054 -132.64 45.70 40.85
C PRO A 1054 -133.74 46.48 40.11
N ASN A 1055 -134.31 45.85 39.09
CA ASN A 1055 -135.44 46.39 38.32
C ASN A 1055 -136.20 45.17 37.75
N PRO A 1056 -137.32 44.72 38.37
CA PRO A 1056 -138.14 45.45 39.35
C PRO A 1056 -137.48 45.70 40.72
N SER A 1057 -137.94 46.71 41.46
CA SER A 1057 -137.50 47.04 42.82
C SER A 1057 -138.66 47.46 43.73
N ASN A 1058 -138.42 47.57 45.04
CA ASN A 1058 -139.37 48.11 46.02
C ASN A 1058 -139.17 49.62 46.29
N GLY A 1059 -138.73 50.36 45.27
CA GLY A 1059 -138.35 51.77 45.38
C GLY A 1059 -136.87 52.03 45.65
N ALA A 1060 -136.09 51.02 46.07
CA ALA A 1060 -134.63 51.10 46.20
C ALA A 1060 -133.91 50.48 44.98
N PHE A 1061 -133.14 51.27 44.24
CA PHE A 1061 -132.39 50.82 43.06
C PHE A 1061 -131.11 51.64 42.82
N MET A 1062 -130.14 51.05 42.14
CA MET A 1062 -128.90 51.70 41.72
C MET A 1062 -128.89 51.93 40.20
N VAL A 1063 -128.53 53.14 39.80
CA VAL A 1063 -128.18 53.52 38.43
C VAL A 1063 -126.68 53.38 38.26
N VAL A 1064 -126.25 52.65 37.22
CA VAL A 1064 -124.84 52.47 36.84
C VAL A 1064 -124.62 53.08 35.47
N ALA A 1065 -123.69 54.03 35.40
CA ALA A 1065 -123.25 54.66 34.16
C ALA A 1065 -121.99 53.97 33.59
N PRO A 1066 -121.88 53.88 32.25
CA PRO A 1066 -120.75 53.25 31.56
C PRO A 1066 -119.43 54.04 31.64
N ALA A 1067 -119.46 55.29 32.13
CA ALA A 1067 -118.29 56.12 32.38
C ALA A 1067 -118.54 57.02 33.59
N ALA A 1068 -117.48 57.50 34.22
CA ALA A 1068 -117.59 58.51 35.28
C ALA A 1068 -117.93 59.86 34.64
N GLY A 1069 -118.92 60.55 35.21
CA GLY A 1069 -119.35 61.86 34.74
C GLY A 1069 -120.55 62.36 35.52
N THR A 1070 -121.22 63.39 35.01
CA THR A 1070 -122.38 63.99 35.67
C THR A 1070 -123.66 63.82 34.87
N TYR A 1071 -124.66 63.18 35.47
CA TYR A 1071 -125.92 62.78 34.82
C TYR A 1071 -127.13 63.31 35.60
N ASP A 1072 -128.03 64.02 34.92
CA ASP A 1072 -129.39 64.35 35.38
C ASP A 1072 -130.26 63.09 35.31
N LEU A 1073 -130.98 62.80 36.38
CA LEU A 1073 -131.87 61.65 36.55
C LEU A 1073 -133.29 62.17 36.79
N GLN A 1074 -134.25 61.76 35.97
CA GLN A 1074 -135.64 62.20 36.06
C GLN A 1074 -136.57 60.98 36.01
N VAL A 1075 -137.41 60.77 37.03
CA VAL A 1075 -138.40 59.69 37.06
C VAL A 1075 -139.78 60.27 36.72
N LEU A 1076 -140.44 59.66 35.73
CA LEU A 1076 -141.78 60.01 35.27
C LEU A 1076 -142.78 58.89 35.59
N ASP A 1077 -144.01 59.24 35.91
CA ASP A 1077 -145.12 58.27 35.94
C ASP A 1077 -145.55 57.83 34.53
N VAL A 1078 -146.49 56.86 34.43
CA VAL A 1078 -147.01 56.39 33.12
C VAL A 1078 -147.71 57.46 32.29
N ALA A 1079 -148.10 58.60 32.89
CA ALA A 1079 -148.68 59.74 32.19
C ALA A 1079 -147.62 60.79 31.78
N GLY A 1080 -146.33 60.52 32.02
CA GLY A 1080 -145.21 61.39 31.69
C GLY A 1080 -144.97 62.54 32.68
N ARG A 1081 -145.60 62.51 33.86
CA ARG A 1081 -145.42 63.55 34.89
C ARG A 1081 -144.20 63.24 35.75
N GLU A 1082 -143.35 64.25 35.99
CA GLU A 1082 -142.18 64.10 36.86
C GLU A 1082 -142.61 63.85 38.31
N VAL A 1083 -142.14 62.72 38.87
CA VAL A 1083 -142.35 62.32 40.27
C VAL A 1083 -141.07 62.38 41.09
N TYR A 1084 -139.89 62.42 40.44
CA TYR A 1084 -138.60 62.61 41.09
C TYR A 1084 -137.55 63.15 40.12
N ARG A 1085 -136.59 63.93 40.64
CA ARG A 1085 -135.41 64.40 39.91
C ARG A 1085 -134.21 64.50 40.84
N ASP A 1086 -133.03 64.14 40.33
CA ASP A 1086 -131.76 64.17 41.06
C ASP A 1086 -130.57 64.23 40.07
N ARG A 1087 -129.36 64.48 40.58
CA ARG A 1087 -128.12 64.50 39.82
C ARG A 1087 -127.15 63.45 40.35
N MET A 1088 -126.59 62.65 39.45
CA MET A 1088 -125.60 61.62 39.71
C MET A 1088 -124.22 62.11 39.27
N GLU A 1089 -123.22 61.95 40.14
CA GLU A 1089 -121.82 62.22 39.83
C GLU A 1089 -121.01 60.92 39.99
N GLY A 1090 -120.13 60.61 39.04
CA GLY A 1090 -119.38 59.35 38.97
C GLY A 1090 -120.05 58.26 38.14
N THR A 1091 -119.76 56.98 38.42
CA THR A 1091 -120.26 55.81 37.67
C THR A 1091 -121.46 55.12 38.29
N ARG A 1092 -121.83 55.43 39.55
CA ARG A 1092 -122.95 54.79 40.25
C ARG A 1092 -123.69 55.78 41.14
N LYS A 1093 -125.02 55.67 41.20
CA LYS A 1093 -125.84 56.32 42.24
C LYS A 1093 -126.96 55.40 42.70
N GLU A 1094 -127.06 55.22 44.00
CA GLU A 1094 -128.19 54.55 44.65
C GLU A 1094 -129.31 55.57 44.92
N LEU A 1095 -130.55 55.17 44.66
CA LEU A 1095 -131.76 55.95 44.87
C LEU A 1095 -132.75 55.12 45.68
N ARG A 1096 -133.43 55.76 46.63
CA ARG A 1096 -134.52 55.16 47.41
C ARG A 1096 -135.73 56.06 47.41
N LEU A 1097 -136.71 55.72 46.57
CA LEU A 1097 -137.89 56.54 46.30
C LEU A 1097 -139.13 55.88 46.92
N LEU A 1098 -139.90 56.66 47.68
CA LEU A 1098 -141.21 56.24 48.19
C LEU A 1098 -142.28 56.48 47.11
N LEU A 1099 -142.32 55.60 46.12
CA LEU A 1099 -143.30 55.59 45.04
C LEU A 1099 -144.26 54.41 45.21
N PRO A 1100 -145.57 54.55 44.90
CA PRO A 1100 -146.49 53.42 44.81
C PRO A 1100 -146.01 52.33 43.83
N ALA A 1101 -146.46 51.10 44.03
CA ALA A 1101 -146.22 50.01 43.07
C ALA A 1101 -146.81 50.38 41.69
N GLY A 1102 -146.00 50.24 40.63
CA GLY A 1102 -146.34 50.71 39.29
C GLY A 1102 -145.16 50.71 38.32
N THR A 1103 -145.43 51.00 37.05
CA THR A 1103 -144.38 51.26 36.04
C THR A 1103 -144.07 52.76 35.99
N TYR A 1104 -142.79 53.09 35.92
CA TYR A 1104 -142.24 54.44 35.78
C TYR A 1104 -141.23 54.47 34.63
N GLN A 1105 -140.86 55.66 34.17
CA GLN A 1105 -139.75 55.86 33.23
C GLN A 1105 -138.64 56.64 33.93
N LEU A 1106 -137.43 56.08 33.99
CA LEU A 1106 -136.23 56.80 34.38
C LEU A 1106 -135.52 57.31 33.12
N LEU A 1107 -135.41 58.63 33.02
CA LEU A 1107 -134.70 59.33 31.97
C LEU A 1107 -133.34 59.80 32.53
N ILE A 1108 -132.26 59.45 31.83
CA ILE A 1108 -130.87 59.71 32.24
C ILE A 1108 -130.21 60.59 31.18
N ARG A 1109 -129.66 61.76 31.56
CA ARG A 1109 -129.07 62.73 30.63
C ARG A 1109 -127.78 63.35 31.15
N GLY A 1110 -126.67 63.21 30.45
CA GLY A 1110 -125.39 63.80 30.85
C GLY A 1110 -124.21 63.29 30.02
N GLU A 1111 -123.09 64.00 30.05
CA GLU A 1111 -121.88 63.71 29.25
C GLU A 1111 -122.17 63.41 27.77
N GLY A 1112 -123.10 64.17 27.17
CA GLY A 1112 -123.52 64.00 25.77
C GLY A 1112 -124.39 62.77 25.49
N ARG A 1113 -124.91 62.08 26.51
CA ARG A 1113 -125.76 60.89 26.40
C ARG A 1113 -127.18 61.15 26.92
N SER A 1114 -128.17 60.47 26.35
CA SER A 1114 -129.56 60.44 26.82
C SER A 1114 -130.13 59.03 26.66
N GLU A 1115 -130.66 58.43 27.73
CA GLU A 1115 -131.28 57.09 27.70
C GLU A 1115 -132.59 57.08 28.52
N VAL A 1116 -133.56 56.25 28.12
CA VAL A 1116 -134.84 56.04 28.82
C VAL A 1116 -134.94 54.59 29.24
N VAL A 1117 -135.03 54.34 30.54
CA VAL A 1117 -135.14 53.00 31.13
C VAL A 1117 -136.52 52.84 31.78
N ARG A 1118 -137.24 51.78 31.45
CA ARG A 1118 -138.48 51.40 32.15
C ARG A 1118 -138.13 50.90 33.55
N LEU A 1119 -138.63 51.56 34.59
CA LEU A 1119 -138.48 51.18 35.99
C LEU A 1119 -139.78 50.54 36.48
N LEU A 1120 -139.73 49.35 37.08
CA LEU A 1120 -140.90 48.73 37.72
C LEU A 1120 -140.75 48.76 39.24
N ILE A 1121 -141.69 49.39 39.92
CA ILE A 1121 -141.81 49.36 41.37
C ILE A 1121 -142.87 48.32 41.78
N THR A 1122 -142.52 47.43 42.69
CA THR A 1122 -143.44 46.48 43.35
C THR A 1122 -143.63 46.86 44.82
N GLU A 1123 -144.62 46.26 45.48
CA GLU A 1123 -144.76 46.32 46.94
C GLU A 1123 -143.54 45.70 47.66
#